data_AF-A0A817H191-F1
#
_entry.id   AF-A0A817H191-F1
#
_cell.length_a   1.000
_cell.length_b   1.000
_cell.length_c   1.000
_cell.angle_alpha   90.00
_cell.angle_beta   90.00
_cell.angle_gamma   90.00
#
_symmetry.space_group_name_H-M   'P 1'
#
loop_
_entity.id
_entity.type
_entity.pdbx_description
1 polymer ?
#
loop_
_entity_poly.entity_id
_entity_poly.type
_entity_poly.pdbx_seq_one_letter_code
_entity_poly.pdbx_strand_id
1 'polypeptide(L)'
;MLTKSHLTYDKCQRIICFLRHVSNDSIKKHDDLNYFKQSILPTDHFQSSLPHLSIPKLDLTCQRYLTAVRPILNNDENSYEQTRQIVENFRRGDGKRLDAQLRQKNKMNKHTSYLSKLWFEMYLKSRLPLVLNFNVFFLFTDDQQQLKPAARITNYIVSSIRFMNSLRANWLDSGLYYLNSKRIKTDQFGKYFRYLPKLVSYYAAVLQKFYPLDMSQFNHLFNSTRIPKVNCDLLVTYTENIRHIIVIKRGHYYKVNILEQNGQLLPIEKIASIMKYLYEDLNEEENKYSLGYFTADKRERWALIRQQIEALSEYEDDPTKLHKSLTKKERAEYISGQYLCYNALNRWHDKPFNMVMLSDGTLGLHSEHSWGDGVTFVRFCNDINQDAYEYGRINSSNYSLIKSTAYDCIEEIKFKLDDKLKSDYEISKHNYNKLVSNLNLSIYQEEVLGKNLLKQFALSPDAIMQLGIQMAYYKIHHRFVSVYESCSTAVYKHGRTETIRSVTNETKNFIETLTTSNDKQLIKSLLKKCSEKHRQLIKEAATGQGFDRHLFALKYLQQIENQESQLHTIYTDKSYELMNHHILSTSTITSKYIAAIGFGPVIDNGFGVWYAINDNQCQLLVTSFMKQELSDFMQAIRAQSVLKQQQSTQRERMPSIADKQTELEEIIEKLKINLQEANNKIQLLKSENEILQKEQDRLNEVQTKIVNESRKREQDLRKQHQMELEKMENECLKRMNDSHDMMKNVKLENDTLSTTFKEQITAIKIDHERSISILQNQLQASKQEIEQLKNRMELLRQTNVDNEKESSQVVFNNDINKEDIPWTYSERQQGEGSESASVDFQPADVAVKTLENVLFGNTNTIQSSSSNVEKPRHILFEDVELERQRIEEELNKTKYRLLNTTELLNESELNNVRLSEQVSLLKDEIRRIERNMDRAESISNLEYLKNIILKFFILKSTHERLQIIPVLVTMLKLSPDEQAKLIRVAQQATSIVDVSSNSEPNTQQVTNNANSNSSAWTSYLNMW
;
A
#
# COMPACT_ATOMS: atom_id res chain seq x y z
N MET A 1 -1.81 48.25 -13.32
CA MET A 1 -1.46 47.21 -14.32
C MET A 1 -0.06 46.73 -13.97
N LEU A 2 0.32 45.46 -13.83
CA LEU A 2 -0.34 44.14 -13.85
C LEU A 2 0.17 43.36 -12.61
N THR A 3 -0.56 42.64 -11.74
CA THR A 3 -1.66 41.64 -11.79
C THR A 3 -1.25 40.15 -11.96
N LYS A 4 -1.35 39.41 -10.84
CA LYS A 4 -1.86 38.02 -10.68
C LYS A 4 -1.03 36.81 -11.14
N SER A 5 -0.33 36.17 -10.18
CA SER A 5 0.08 34.75 -10.25
C SER A 5 -0.82 33.76 -9.47
N HIS A 6 -1.97 34.18 -8.92
CA HIS A 6 -2.95 33.23 -8.33
C HIS A 6 -3.27 32.08 -9.30
N LEU A 7 -3.28 30.84 -8.79
CA LEU A 7 -3.91 29.69 -9.44
C LEU A 7 -5.39 29.64 -9.03
N THR A 8 -6.26 30.24 -9.85
CA THR A 8 -7.71 30.10 -9.71
C THR A 8 -8.20 28.76 -10.30
N TYR A 9 -9.39 28.33 -9.90
CA TYR A 9 -10.07 27.15 -10.45
C TYR A 9 -10.09 27.14 -12.00
N ASP A 10 -10.27 28.31 -12.62
CA ASP A 10 -10.21 28.48 -14.08
C ASP A 10 -8.80 28.29 -14.67
N LYS A 11 -7.72 28.69 -13.97
CA LYS A 11 -6.36 28.30 -14.38
C LYS A 11 -6.15 26.79 -14.24
N CYS A 12 -6.69 26.15 -13.21
CA CYS A 12 -6.65 24.68 -13.10
C CYS A 12 -7.40 24.02 -14.26
N GLN A 13 -8.59 24.49 -14.64
CA GLN A 13 -9.30 24.00 -15.82
C GLN A 13 -8.52 24.26 -17.12
N ARG A 14 -7.91 25.43 -17.30
CA ARG A 14 -7.07 25.72 -18.47
C ARG A 14 -5.81 24.84 -18.53
N ILE A 15 -5.17 24.53 -17.40
CA ILE A 15 -4.08 23.55 -17.32
C ILE A 15 -4.59 22.14 -17.65
N ILE A 16 -5.75 21.74 -17.15
CA ILE A 16 -6.39 20.45 -17.50
C ILE A 16 -6.70 20.37 -19.00
N CYS A 17 -7.14 21.47 -19.64
CA CYS A 17 -7.39 21.53 -21.08
C CYS A 17 -6.11 21.60 -21.92
N PHE A 18 -5.05 22.24 -21.42
CA PHE A 18 -3.73 22.25 -22.04
C PHE A 18 -3.08 20.85 -21.99
N LEU A 19 -3.13 20.18 -20.84
CA LEU A 19 -2.68 18.79 -20.68
C LEU A 19 -3.51 17.78 -21.50
N ARG A 20 -4.75 18.11 -21.89
CA ARG A 20 -5.52 17.34 -22.90
C ARG A 20 -4.98 17.51 -24.33
N HIS A 21 -4.33 18.62 -24.65
CA HIS A 21 -3.67 18.84 -25.96
C HIS A 21 -2.29 18.17 -26.06
N VAL A 22 -1.52 18.07 -24.97
CA VAL A 22 -0.17 17.45 -24.95
C VAL A 22 -0.24 15.90 -24.92
N SER A 23 -1.21 15.29 -25.60
CA SER A 23 -1.54 13.86 -25.43
C SER A 23 -0.89 12.90 -26.44
N ASN A 24 -0.17 13.41 -27.46
CA ASN A 24 0.24 12.64 -28.65
C ASN A 24 1.56 11.87 -28.60
N ASP A 25 2.35 11.91 -27.52
CA ASP A 25 3.55 11.07 -27.43
C ASP A 25 3.18 9.58 -27.31
N SER A 26 3.58 8.77 -28.29
CA SER A 26 3.41 7.31 -28.29
C SER A 26 4.56 6.64 -27.53
N ILE A 27 4.26 6.11 -26.35
CA ILE A 27 5.26 5.43 -25.52
C ILE A 27 5.42 3.98 -26.03
N LYS A 28 6.61 3.66 -26.53
CA LYS A 28 6.98 2.29 -26.92
C LYS A 28 6.92 1.37 -25.70
N LYS A 29 6.14 0.29 -25.76
CA LYS A 29 6.34 -0.87 -24.89
C LYS A 29 7.64 -1.56 -25.31
N HIS A 30 8.73 -1.27 -24.61
CA HIS A 30 9.89 -2.15 -24.63
C HIS A 30 9.63 -3.34 -23.70
N ASP A 31 9.80 -4.56 -24.22
CA ASP A 31 9.75 -5.80 -23.43
C ASP A 31 11.08 -5.97 -22.69
N ASP A 32 11.31 -5.10 -21.71
CA ASP A 32 12.52 -5.06 -20.91
C ASP A 32 12.58 -6.29 -20.00
N LEU A 33 13.62 -7.11 -20.18
CA LEU A 33 13.83 -8.35 -19.43
C LEU A 33 13.99 -8.10 -17.92
N ASN A 34 14.53 -6.94 -17.52
CA ASN A 34 14.86 -6.64 -16.13
C ASN A 34 13.68 -6.15 -15.28
N TYR A 35 12.59 -5.68 -15.89
CA TYR A 35 11.52 -4.95 -15.20
C TYR A 35 10.13 -5.50 -15.55
N PHE A 36 9.29 -5.67 -14.53
CA PHE A 36 7.90 -6.11 -14.71
C PHE A 36 7.08 -5.05 -15.45
N LYS A 37 7.24 -3.79 -15.05
CA LYS A 37 6.61 -2.61 -15.65
C LYS A 37 7.53 -1.39 -15.60
N GLN A 38 7.30 -0.48 -16.54
CA GLN A 38 7.85 0.87 -16.59
C GLN A 38 6.68 1.88 -16.52
N SER A 39 6.08 2.05 -15.34
CA SER A 39 4.87 2.89 -15.20
C SER A 39 5.19 4.38 -15.41
N ILE A 40 4.31 5.06 -16.16
CA ILE A 40 4.40 6.50 -16.45
C ILE A 40 4.28 7.34 -15.17
N LEU A 41 3.61 6.77 -14.16
CA LEU A 41 3.37 7.39 -12.86
C LEU A 41 4.26 6.71 -11.81
N PRO A 42 5.10 7.45 -11.06
CA PRO A 42 5.97 6.85 -10.05
C PRO A 42 5.20 6.02 -9.01
N THR A 43 5.74 4.88 -8.58
CA THR A 43 5.16 4.03 -7.51
C THR A 43 4.79 4.85 -6.27
N ASP A 44 5.64 5.79 -5.89
CA ASP A 44 5.48 6.62 -4.69
C ASP A 44 4.58 7.86 -4.88
N HIS A 45 4.03 8.10 -6.08
CA HIS A 45 3.40 9.36 -6.47
C HIS A 45 2.24 9.85 -5.57
N PHE A 46 1.51 8.94 -4.93
CA PHE A 46 0.43 9.27 -4.01
C PHE A 46 0.87 9.28 -2.53
N GLN A 47 2.04 8.73 -2.21
CA GLN A 47 2.46 8.41 -0.83
C GLN A 47 2.71 9.64 0.05
N SER A 48 2.84 10.83 -0.56
CA SER A 48 3.00 12.13 0.12
C SER A 48 1.66 12.83 0.41
N SER A 49 0.55 12.42 -0.19
CA SER A 49 -0.78 13.03 -0.01
C SER A 49 -1.86 12.07 0.50
N LEU A 50 -1.48 10.84 0.85
CA LEU A 50 -2.35 9.93 1.61
C LEU A 50 -2.83 10.58 2.92
N PRO A 51 -4.13 10.48 3.25
CA PRO A 51 -4.69 11.09 4.45
C PRO A 51 -4.21 10.37 5.72
N HIS A 52 -4.03 11.10 6.82
CA HIS A 52 -3.70 10.49 8.10
C HIS A 52 -4.85 9.61 8.62
N LEU A 53 -4.55 8.45 9.19
CA LEU A 53 -5.55 7.58 9.82
C LEU A 53 -6.21 8.31 11.00
N SER A 54 -7.53 8.46 10.96
CA SER A 54 -8.30 9.14 12.01
C SER A 54 -8.39 8.30 13.29
N ILE A 55 -8.31 8.95 14.45
CA ILE A 55 -8.67 8.35 15.74
C ILE A 55 -10.19 8.55 15.96
N PRO A 56 -11.00 7.49 16.11
CA PRO A 56 -12.44 7.60 16.38
C PRO A 56 -12.72 8.43 17.64
N LYS A 57 -13.91 9.02 17.79
CA LYS A 57 -14.31 9.66 19.06
C LYS A 57 -14.42 8.60 20.17
N LEU A 58 -13.87 8.86 21.35
CA LEU A 58 -13.93 7.94 22.51
C LEU A 58 -15.37 7.48 22.79
N ASP A 59 -16.35 8.38 22.78
CA ASP A 59 -17.76 8.04 23.01
C ASP A 59 -18.28 6.99 22.01
N LEU A 60 -17.90 7.10 20.74
CA LEU A 60 -18.27 6.16 19.69
C LEU A 60 -17.51 4.82 19.83
N THR A 61 -16.25 4.85 20.27
CA THR A 61 -15.47 3.64 20.61
C THR A 61 -16.15 2.88 21.76
N CYS A 62 -16.51 3.57 22.85
CA CYS A 62 -17.24 2.99 23.98
C CYS A 62 -18.62 2.44 23.56
N GLN A 63 -19.39 3.20 22.76
CA GLN A 63 -20.71 2.78 22.27
C GLN A 63 -20.62 1.56 21.34
N ARG A 64 -19.66 1.53 20.40
CA ARG A 64 -19.44 0.41 19.48
C ARG A 64 -18.98 -0.85 20.22
N TYR A 65 -18.07 -0.71 21.19
CA TYR A 65 -17.64 -1.81 22.05
C TYR A 65 -18.83 -2.44 22.79
N LEU A 66 -19.65 -1.66 23.50
CA LEU A 66 -20.84 -2.18 24.18
C LEU A 66 -21.85 -2.83 23.21
N THR A 67 -22.03 -2.24 22.02
CA THR A 67 -22.91 -2.79 20.98
C THR A 67 -22.44 -4.16 20.49
N ALA A 68 -21.12 -4.38 20.38
CA ALA A 68 -20.52 -5.66 20.00
C ALA A 68 -20.48 -6.68 21.14
N VAL A 69 -20.30 -6.24 22.40
CA VAL A 69 -20.32 -7.10 23.59
C VAL A 69 -21.71 -7.72 23.82
N ARG A 70 -22.80 -6.94 23.66
CA ARG A 70 -24.15 -7.42 23.99
C ARG A 70 -24.56 -8.78 23.39
N PRO A 71 -24.38 -9.06 22.08
CA PRO A 71 -24.75 -10.37 21.53
C PRO A 71 -23.91 -11.53 22.07
N ILE A 72 -22.61 -11.33 22.36
CA ILE A 72 -21.71 -12.39 22.83
C ILE A 72 -21.85 -12.73 24.32
N LEU A 73 -22.55 -11.90 25.11
CA LEU A 73 -22.89 -12.21 26.50
C LEU A 73 -24.11 -13.14 26.64
N ASN A 74 -24.70 -13.62 25.54
CA ASN A 74 -25.68 -14.72 25.56
C ASN A 74 -26.86 -14.52 26.54
N ASN A 75 -27.35 -13.28 26.65
CA ASN A 75 -28.46 -12.83 27.53
C ASN A 75 -28.10 -12.64 29.02
N ASP A 76 -26.81 -12.67 29.40
CA ASP A 76 -26.36 -12.21 30.72
C ASP A 76 -26.36 -10.67 30.80
N GLU A 77 -27.53 -10.11 31.13
CA GLU A 77 -27.72 -8.66 31.32
C GLU A 77 -27.02 -8.14 32.59
N ASN A 78 -26.68 -9.00 33.57
CA ASN A 78 -25.92 -8.60 34.76
C ASN A 78 -24.46 -8.30 34.39
N SER A 79 -23.80 -9.22 33.66
CA SER A 79 -22.46 -8.98 33.11
C SER A 79 -22.47 -7.79 32.14
N TYR A 80 -23.53 -7.62 31.34
CA TYR A 80 -23.64 -6.48 30.41
C TYR A 80 -23.71 -5.14 31.14
N GLU A 81 -24.52 -5.02 32.19
CA GLU A 81 -24.62 -3.79 32.99
C GLU A 81 -23.34 -3.52 33.79
N GLN A 82 -22.66 -4.55 34.30
CA GLN A 82 -21.33 -4.41 34.91
C GLN A 82 -20.31 -3.85 33.90
N THR A 83 -20.21 -4.43 32.70
CA THR A 83 -19.35 -3.92 31.63
C THR A 83 -19.72 -2.49 31.22
N ARG A 84 -21.02 -2.16 31.15
CA ARG A 84 -21.51 -0.80 30.86
C ARG A 84 -21.01 0.22 31.89
N GLN A 85 -21.06 -0.11 33.18
CA GLN A 85 -20.56 0.75 34.26
C GLN A 85 -19.04 0.92 34.18
N ILE A 86 -18.29 -0.17 33.94
CA ILE A 86 -16.83 -0.13 33.72
C ILE A 86 -16.46 0.76 32.52
N VAL A 87 -17.20 0.66 31.41
CA VAL A 87 -16.99 1.46 30.20
C VAL A 87 -17.34 2.93 30.41
N GLU A 88 -18.40 3.25 31.15
CA GLU A 88 -18.77 4.63 31.46
C GLU A 88 -17.76 5.29 32.42
N ASN A 89 -17.23 4.53 33.39
CA ASN A 89 -16.12 4.97 34.24
C ASN A 89 -14.85 5.23 33.41
N PHE A 90 -14.50 4.34 32.48
CA PHE A 90 -13.39 4.55 31.55
C PHE A 90 -13.59 5.82 30.69
N ARG A 91 -14.79 6.00 30.12
CA ARG A 91 -15.15 7.14 29.26
C ARG A 91 -15.04 8.48 29.98
N ARG A 92 -15.34 8.53 31.28
CA ARG A 92 -15.25 9.74 32.13
C ARG A 92 -13.85 9.98 32.69
N GLY A 93 -13.14 8.91 33.07
CA GLY A 93 -11.82 8.91 33.69
C GLY A 93 -10.68 8.64 32.72
N ASP A 94 -9.94 7.55 32.93
CA ASP A 94 -8.69 7.23 32.22
C ASP A 94 -8.79 7.28 30.70
N GLY A 95 -9.88 6.78 30.11
CA GLY A 95 -10.07 6.75 28.67
C GLY A 95 -10.04 8.15 28.05
N LYS A 96 -10.58 9.16 28.74
CA LYS A 96 -10.55 10.57 28.31
C LYS A 96 -9.12 11.14 28.35
N ARG A 97 -8.36 10.76 29.37
CA ARG A 97 -6.95 11.17 29.56
C ARG A 97 -6.05 10.54 28.49
N LEU A 98 -6.17 9.24 28.29
CA LEU A 98 -5.43 8.45 27.30
C LEU A 98 -5.79 8.87 25.86
N ASP A 99 -7.07 9.15 25.57
CA ASP A 99 -7.53 9.65 24.26
C ASP A 99 -6.91 11.01 23.90
N ALA A 100 -6.88 11.94 24.86
CA ALA A 100 -6.23 13.25 24.69
C ALA A 100 -4.73 13.10 24.38
N GLN A 101 -4.03 12.23 25.13
CA GLN A 101 -2.61 11.92 24.89
C GLN A 101 -2.38 11.22 23.54
N LEU A 102 -3.23 10.28 23.14
CA LEU A 102 -3.14 9.60 21.85
C LEU A 102 -3.30 10.60 20.69
N ARG A 103 -4.27 11.52 20.80
CA ARG A 103 -4.46 12.62 19.84
C ARG A 103 -3.28 13.59 19.82
N GLN A 104 -2.68 13.91 20.97
CA GLN A 104 -1.48 14.74 21.05
C GLN A 104 -0.29 14.05 20.35
N LYS A 105 -0.01 12.78 20.69
CA LYS A 105 1.04 11.98 20.05
C LYS A 105 0.82 11.85 18.53
N ASN A 106 -0.41 11.65 18.07
CA ASN A 106 -0.75 11.62 16.64
C ASN A 106 -0.60 12.99 15.96
N LYS A 107 -0.96 14.10 16.63
CA LYS A 107 -0.76 15.48 16.12
C LYS A 107 0.72 15.81 15.90
N MET A 108 1.61 15.28 16.74
CA MET A 108 3.07 15.44 16.59
C MET A 108 3.66 14.52 15.50
N ASN A 109 3.10 13.32 15.31
CA ASN A 109 3.66 12.28 14.43
C ASN A 109 2.94 12.14 13.07
N LYS A 110 2.61 13.26 12.43
CA LYS A 110 1.85 13.30 11.14
C LYS A 110 2.47 12.46 10.01
N HIS A 111 3.77 12.18 10.04
CA HIS A 111 4.45 11.38 9.03
C HIS A 111 4.04 9.89 9.04
N THR A 112 3.26 9.45 10.03
CA THR A 112 2.79 8.07 10.21
C THR A 112 1.36 8.02 10.77
N SER A 113 0.85 6.82 11.06
CA SER A 113 -0.40 6.62 11.80
C SER A 113 -0.12 6.35 13.29
N TYR A 114 -1.08 6.67 14.16
CA TYR A 114 -1.03 6.32 15.59
C TYR A 114 -0.87 4.81 15.85
N LEU A 115 -1.26 3.97 14.89
CA LEU A 115 -1.33 2.52 15.02
C LEU A 115 -0.07 1.80 14.54
N SER A 116 0.56 2.25 13.45
CA SER A 116 1.55 1.45 12.69
C SER A 116 2.67 0.88 13.57
N LYS A 117 3.34 1.73 14.36
CA LYS A 117 4.41 1.30 15.28
C LYS A 117 3.91 0.30 16.33
N LEU A 118 2.75 0.57 16.94
CA LEU A 118 2.20 -0.26 18.02
C LEU A 118 1.80 -1.65 17.51
N TRP A 119 1.30 -1.72 16.27
CA TRP A 119 0.91 -2.95 15.59
C TRP A 119 2.13 -3.80 15.20
N PHE A 120 3.23 -3.18 14.74
CA PHE A 120 4.51 -3.88 14.57
C PHE A 120 5.06 -4.41 15.90
N GLU A 121 5.09 -3.58 16.96
CA GLU A 121 5.59 -3.98 18.28
C GLU A 121 4.80 -5.15 18.88
N MET A 122 3.48 -5.24 18.65
CA MET A 122 2.67 -6.41 19.04
C MET A 122 3.20 -7.72 18.43
N TYR A 123 3.39 -7.78 17.11
CA TYR A 123 3.88 -9.00 16.46
C TYR A 123 5.33 -9.32 16.83
N LEU A 124 6.19 -8.31 16.97
CA LEU A 124 7.62 -8.50 17.29
C LEU A 124 7.87 -8.88 18.75
N LYS A 125 7.11 -8.33 19.70
CA LYS A 125 7.14 -8.74 21.11
C LYS A 125 6.53 -10.12 21.34
N SER A 126 5.62 -10.60 20.49
CA SER A 126 5.09 -11.97 20.61
C SER A 126 6.22 -13.02 20.65
N ARG A 127 6.10 -13.96 21.60
CA ARG A 127 7.08 -15.03 21.87
C ARG A 127 6.65 -16.41 21.34
N LEU A 128 5.40 -16.52 20.87
CA LEU A 128 4.83 -17.73 20.27
C LEU A 128 5.56 -18.12 18.96
N PRO A 129 5.58 -19.41 18.58
CA PRO A 129 6.09 -19.86 17.29
C PRO A 129 5.46 -19.10 16.12
N LEU A 130 6.24 -18.77 15.09
CA LEU A 130 5.73 -18.08 13.90
C LEU A 130 4.71 -18.94 13.13
N VAL A 131 5.01 -20.23 13.01
CA VAL A 131 4.17 -21.21 12.30
C VAL A 131 2.84 -21.39 13.03
N LEU A 132 1.76 -21.48 12.26
CA LEU A 132 0.35 -21.48 12.68
C LEU A 132 -0.16 -20.17 13.29
N ASN A 133 0.53 -19.62 14.30
CA ASN A 133 0.03 -18.48 15.07
C ASN A 133 0.03 -17.17 14.27
N PHE A 134 1.00 -16.98 13.36
CA PHE A 134 1.15 -15.74 12.58
C PHE A 134 1.38 -15.99 11.09
N ASN A 135 2.19 -16.97 10.72
CA ASN A 135 2.55 -17.19 9.32
C ASN A 135 1.36 -17.72 8.51
N VAL A 136 1.20 -17.14 7.33
CA VAL A 136 0.09 -17.40 6.40
C VAL A 136 0.61 -17.99 5.10
N PHE A 137 -0.26 -18.64 4.32
CA PHE A 137 0.10 -19.10 2.98
C PHE A 137 -0.83 -18.60 1.87
N PHE A 138 -0.28 -18.54 0.66
CA PHE A 138 -0.98 -18.19 -0.57
C PHE A 138 -0.71 -19.27 -1.62
N LEU A 139 -1.69 -20.13 -1.89
CA LEU A 139 -1.62 -21.17 -2.92
C LEU A 139 -2.01 -20.58 -4.27
N PHE A 140 -1.14 -20.66 -5.28
CA PHE A 140 -1.46 -20.17 -6.62
C PHE A 140 -2.35 -21.16 -7.38
N THR A 141 -3.04 -20.66 -8.40
CA THR A 141 -3.85 -21.50 -9.30
C THR A 141 -3.00 -22.54 -10.04
N ASP A 142 -3.60 -23.66 -10.41
CA ASP A 142 -2.95 -24.71 -11.20
C ASP A 142 -2.42 -24.17 -12.54
N ASP A 143 -1.28 -24.71 -12.99
CA ASP A 143 -0.63 -24.26 -14.21
C ASP A 143 -1.37 -24.76 -15.46
N GLN A 144 -1.99 -23.83 -16.18
CA GLN A 144 -2.70 -24.13 -17.43
C GLN A 144 -1.73 -24.49 -18.57
N GLN A 145 -0.45 -24.12 -18.46
CA GLN A 145 0.60 -24.44 -19.44
C GLN A 145 1.29 -25.79 -19.16
N GLN A 146 1.00 -26.41 -18.01
CA GLN A 146 1.57 -27.69 -17.57
C GLN A 146 3.11 -27.75 -17.67
N LEU A 147 3.80 -26.68 -17.29
CA LEU A 147 5.25 -26.59 -17.32
C LEU A 147 5.86 -27.58 -16.31
N LYS A 148 7.06 -28.10 -16.63
CA LYS A 148 7.89 -28.81 -15.64
C LYS A 148 8.08 -27.93 -14.38
N PRO A 149 8.10 -28.48 -13.16
CA PRO A 149 8.20 -27.67 -11.94
C PRO A 149 9.41 -26.72 -11.93
N ALA A 150 10.56 -27.16 -12.44
CA ALA A 150 11.78 -26.35 -12.59
C ALA A 150 11.63 -25.19 -13.59
N ALA A 151 10.89 -25.38 -14.68
CA ALA A 151 10.51 -24.31 -15.62
C ALA A 151 9.51 -23.34 -14.96
N ARG A 152 8.49 -23.87 -14.28
CA ARG A 152 7.48 -23.07 -13.56
C ARG A 152 8.11 -22.19 -12.48
N ILE A 153 8.98 -22.74 -11.62
CA ILE A 153 9.64 -21.95 -10.56
C ILE A 153 10.58 -20.89 -11.16
N THR A 154 11.26 -21.18 -12.28
CA THR A 154 12.11 -20.20 -12.98
C THR A 154 11.31 -18.96 -13.39
N ASN A 155 10.16 -19.14 -14.05
CA ASN A 155 9.30 -18.01 -14.43
C ASN A 155 8.89 -17.16 -13.22
N TYR A 156 8.52 -17.77 -12.09
CA TYR A 156 8.08 -17.03 -10.90
C TYR A 156 9.23 -16.36 -10.14
N ILE A 157 10.45 -16.93 -10.13
CA ILE A 157 11.66 -16.27 -9.62
C ILE A 157 11.96 -15.03 -10.47
N VAL A 158 11.99 -15.20 -11.79
CA VAL A 158 12.23 -14.12 -12.76
C VAL A 158 11.19 -13.01 -12.60
N SER A 159 9.90 -13.33 -12.53
CA SER A 159 8.83 -12.36 -12.27
C SER A 159 8.92 -11.66 -10.91
N SER A 160 9.38 -12.36 -9.87
CA SER A 160 9.60 -11.76 -8.54
C SER A 160 10.72 -10.74 -8.54
N ILE A 161 11.81 -11.02 -9.25
CA ILE A 161 12.94 -10.10 -9.41
C ILE A 161 12.59 -8.93 -10.33
N ARG A 162 11.87 -9.18 -11.42
CA ARG A 162 11.30 -8.13 -12.30
C ARG A 162 10.37 -7.18 -11.54
N PHE A 163 9.58 -7.71 -10.60
CA PHE A 163 8.76 -6.92 -9.67
C PHE A 163 9.63 -6.12 -8.68
N MET A 164 10.64 -6.75 -8.07
CA MET A 164 11.59 -6.08 -7.16
C MET A 164 12.31 -4.91 -7.84
N ASN A 165 12.77 -5.11 -9.07
CA ASN A 165 13.46 -4.09 -9.86
C ASN A 165 12.52 -2.94 -10.24
N SER A 166 11.28 -3.23 -10.68
CA SER A 166 10.27 -2.19 -10.93
C SER A 166 9.88 -1.43 -9.66
N LEU A 167 9.83 -2.10 -8.50
CA LEU A 167 9.59 -1.44 -7.20
C LEU A 167 10.74 -0.48 -6.86
N ARG A 168 12.00 -0.93 -6.97
CA ARG A 168 13.21 -0.14 -6.69
C ARG A 168 13.41 1.03 -7.64
N ALA A 169 13.13 0.85 -8.93
CA ALA A 169 13.18 1.92 -9.93
C ALA A 169 11.99 2.90 -9.84
N ASN A 170 11.08 2.72 -8.88
CA ASN A 170 9.87 3.55 -8.71
C ASN A 170 8.94 3.50 -9.94
N TRP A 171 8.91 2.34 -10.62
CA TRP A 171 8.23 2.07 -11.89
C TRP A 171 7.05 1.08 -11.80
N LEU A 172 6.73 0.61 -10.60
CA LEU A 172 5.57 -0.25 -10.34
C LEU A 172 4.29 0.61 -10.24
N ASP A 173 3.15 0.12 -10.75
CA ASP A 173 1.91 0.88 -10.65
C ASP A 173 1.54 1.18 -9.17
N SER A 174 1.25 2.44 -8.89
CA SER A 174 1.22 3.09 -7.55
C SER A 174 0.01 2.76 -6.65
N GLY A 175 -0.44 1.50 -6.70
CA GLY A 175 -1.32 0.92 -5.68
C GLY A 175 -2.72 1.53 -5.63
N LEU A 176 -3.54 1.34 -6.66
CA LEU A 176 -4.89 1.91 -6.75
C LEU A 176 -5.99 0.88 -6.44
N TYR A 177 -6.91 1.24 -5.55
CA TYR A 177 -8.19 0.56 -5.34
C TYR A 177 -9.32 1.25 -6.13
N TYR A 178 -10.28 0.44 -6.61
CA TYR A 178 -11.32 0.84 -7.57
C TYR A 178 -12.72 0.47 -7.09
N LEU A 179 -13.64 1.44 -7.09
CA LEU A 179 -15.08 1.16 -6.93
C LEU A 179 -15.76 0.70 -8.24
N ASN A 180 -15.11 0.85 -9.40
CA ASN A 180 -15.64 0.41 -10.69
C ASN A 180 -14.50 -0.01 -11.64
N SER A 181 -14.37 -1.30 -11.90
CA SER A 181 -13.28 -1.89 -12.71
C SER A 181 -13.31 -1.51 -14.20
N LYS A 182 -14.42 -0.98 -14.73
CA LYS A 182 -14.55 -0.61 -16.15
C LYS A 182 -13.84 0.71 -16.52
N ARG A 183 -13.23 1.43 -15.56
CA ARG A 183 -12.75 2.82 -15.77
C ARG A 183 -11.25 3.03 -16.00
N ILE A 184 -10.38 2.01 -15.88
CA ILE A 184 -8.97 2.15 -16.32
C ILE A 184 -8.65 1.16 -17.44
N LYS A 185 -8.58 1.71 -18.66
CA LYS A 185 -7.88 1.19 -19.84
C LYS A 185 -7.37 2.37 -20.70
N THR A 186 -6.61 3.29 -20.11
CA THR A 186 -5.91 4.34 -20.86
C THR A 186 -4.67 4.85 -20.13
N ASP A 187 -3.56 4.98 -20.87
CA ASP A 187 -2.33 5.65 -20.43
C ASP A 187 -2.58 7.15 -20.15
N GLN A 188 -3.70 7.70 -20.63
CA GLN A 188 -4.21 9.03 -20.30
C GLN A 188 -4.31 9.28 -18.79
N PHE A 189 -4.64 8.27 -17.97
CA PHE A 189 -4.63 8.42 -16.51
C PHE A 189 -3.21 8.70 -15.99
N GLY A 190 -2.23 7.86 -16.37
CA GLY A 190 -0.84 8.03 -15.99
C GLY A 190 -0.25 9.35 -16.53
N LYS A 191 -0.52 9.68 -17.80
CA LYS A 191 -0.14 10.96 -18.42
C LYS A 191 -0.71 12.17 -17.68
N TYR A 192 -1.98 12.13 -17.26
CA TYR A 192 -2.60 13.22 -16.51
C TYR A 192 -2.02 13.36 -15.09
N PHE A 193 -1.93 12.26 -14.34
CA PHE A 193 -1.43 12.30 -12.96
C PHE A 193 0.08 12.60 -12.88
N ARG A 194 0.89 12.25 -13.89
CA ARG A 194 2.34 12.56 -13.93
C ARG A 194 2.65 14.05 -13.74
N TYR A 195 1.76 14.95 -14.18
CA TYR A 195 1.92 16.40 -14.04
C TYR A 195 1.27 16.99 -12.77
N LEU A 196 0.57 16.20 -11.96
CA LEU A 196 0.02 16.66 -10.68
C LEU A 196 1.10 16.61 -9.58
N PRO A 197 1.23 17.64 -8.72
CA PRO A 197 2.13 17.58 -7.58
C PRO A 197 1.75 16.44 -6.61
N LYS A 198 2.74 15.70 -6.11
CA LYS A 198 2.56 14.59 -5.14
C LYS A 198 1.78 14.96 -3.88
N LEU A 199 1.75 16.26 -3.53
CA LEU A 199 1.02 16.83 -2.38
C LEU A 199 -0.50 16.94 -2.60
N VAL A 200 -1.00 16.88 -3.84
CA VAL A 200 -2.44 16.97 -4.16
C VAL A 200 -2.97 15.78 -4.96
N SER A 201 -2.09 14.87 -5.39
CA SER A 201 -2.41 13.73 -6.25
C SER A 201 -3.48 12.80 -5.67
N TYR A 202 -3.46 12.51 -4.36
CA TYR A 202 -4.49 11.69 -3.71
C TYR A 202 -5.89 12.30 -3.84
N TYR A 203 -6.05 13.60 -3.56
CA TYR A 203 -7.35 14.26 -3.63
C TYR A 203 -7.91 14.28 -5.07
N ALA A 204 -7.06 14.50 -6.06
CA ALA A 204 -7.44 14.41 -7.47
C ALA A 204 -7.85 12.98 -7.88
N ALA A 205 -7.22 11.94 -7.32
CA ALA A 205 -7.59 10.54 -7.54
C ALA A 205 -8.97 10.23 -6.93
N VAL A 206 -9.22 10.66 -5.68
CA VAL A 206 -10.49 10.43 -4.97
C VAL A 206 -11.67 11.14 -5.66
N LEU A 207 -11.47 12.35 -6.19
CA LEU A 207 -12.49 13.03 -7.01
C LEU A 207 -12.91 12.23 -8.25
N GLN A 208 -12.01 11.41 -8.80
CA GLN A 208 -12.28 10.50 -9.92
C GLN A 208 -12.75 9.10 -9.48
N LYS A 209 -12.94 8.88 -8.16
CA LYS A 209 -13.31 7.61 -7.48
C LYS A 209 -12.21 6.53 -7.51
N PHE A 210 -10.96 6.97 -7.52
CA PHE A 210 -9.77 6.13 -7.31
C PHE A 210 -9.22 6.35 -5.91
N TYR A 211 -8.81 5.27 -5.25
CA TYR A 211 -8.30 5.32 -3.87
C TYR A 211 -6.88 4.75 -3.86
N PRO A 212 -5.84 5.61 -3.91
CA PRO A 212 -4.48 5.18 -3.68
C PRO A 212 -4.30 4.54 -2.31
N LEU A 213 -3.40 3.57 -2.25
CA LEU A 213 -3.09 2.78 -1.07
C LEU A 213 -1.66 3.08 -0.59
N ASP A 214 -1.42 2.97 0.71
CA ASP A 214 -0.09 3.05 1.29
C ASP A 214 0.78 1.88 0.81
N MET A 215 2.02 2.18 0.44
CA MET A 215 2.99 1.20 -0.06
C MET A 215 4.25 1.09 0.80
N SER A 216 4.26 1.66 2.03
CA SER A 216 5.44 1.63 2.92
C SER A 216 5.90 0.21 3.27
N GLN A 217 4.96 -0.74 3.34
CA GLN A 217 5.22 -2.14 3.68
C GLN A 217 6.05 -2.89 2.61
N PHE A 218 6.01 -2.48 1.34
CA PHE A 218 6.75 -3.15 0.26
C PHE A 218 8.28 -3.09 0.44
N ASN A 219 8.79 -2.14 1.24
CA ASN A 219 10.21 -2.07 1.59
C ASN A 219 10.72 -3.34 2.30
N HIS A 220 9.85 -4.07 3.01
CA HIS A 220 10.20 -5.28 3.75
C HIS A 220 9.96 -6.59 2.96
N LEU A 221 9.45 -6.51 1.72
CA LEU A 221 9.13 -7.69 0.91
C LEU A 221 10.39 -8.44 0.43
N PHE A 222 11.45 -7.72 0.07
CA PHE A 222 12.72 -8.27 -0.43
C PHE A 222 13.88 -7.98 0.51
N ASN A 223 14.95 -8.79 0.41
CA ASN A 223 16.20 -8.66 1.17
C ASN A 223 16.01 -8.39 2.68
N SER A 224 14.95 -8.94 3.25
CA SER A 224 14.56 -8.71 4.64
C SER A 224 14.46 -10.02 5.42
N THR A 225 14.39 -9.94 6.75
CA THR A 225 14.14 -11.08 7.65
C THR A 225 13.73 -10.61 9.04
N ARG A 226 12.96 -11.42 9.76
CA ARG A 226 12.65 -11.22 11.19
C ARG A 226 13.69 -11.91 12.08
N ILE A 227 14.68 -11.18 12.56
CA ILE A 227 15.72 -11.73 13.44
C ILE A 227 15.12 -12.00 14.83
N PRO A 228 15.20 -13.25 15.36
CA PRO A 228 14.79 -13.53 16.73
C PRO A 228 15.74 -12.85 17.70
N LYS A 229 15.19 -12.22 18.74
CA LYS A 229 15.96 -11.66 19.86
C LYS A 229 15.20 -11.92 21.17
N VAL A 230 15.92 -11.86 22.28
CA VAL A 230 15.32 -11.97 23.62
C VAL A 230 14.31 -10.83 23.82
N ASN A 231 13.16 -11.13 24.40
CA ASN A 231 12.01 -10.23 24.65
C ASN A 231 11.30 -9.63 23.43
N CYS A 232 12.00 -9.12 22.41
CA CYS A 232 11.39 -8.50 21.23
C CYS A 232 12.23 -8.74 19.97
N ASP A 233 11.64 -9.33 18.94
CA ASP A 233 12.30 -9.58 17.66
C ASP A 233 12.57 -8.29 16.88
N LEU A 234 13.48 -8.35 15.90
CA LEU A 234 13.83 -7.23 15.03
C LEU A 234 13.55 -7.56 13.56
N LEU A 235 12.70 -6.77 12.91
CA LEU A 235 12.55 -6.80 11.45
C LEU A 235 13.70 -6.01 10.81
N VAL A 236 14.52 -6.67 10.00
CA VAL A 236 15.67 -6.07 9.31
C VAL A 236 15.46 -6.14 7.80
N THR A 237 15.79 -5.04 7.11
CA THR A 237 15.88 -4.94 5.64
C THR A 237 17.30 -4.53 5.29
N TYR A 238 17.97 -5.33 4.47
CA TYR A 238 19.34 -5.08 4.02
C TYR A 238 19.32 -4.31 2.70
N THR A 239 20.05 -3.19 2.65
CA THR A 239 20.12 -2.26 1.49
C THR A 239 21.36 -2.47 0.61
N GLU A 240 22.25 -3.38 0.99
CA GLU A 240 23.42 -3.79 0.21
C GLU A 240 23.02 -4.42 -1.14
N ASN A 241 23.97 -4.46 -2.09
CA ASN A 241 23.79 -5.08 -3.40
C ASN A 241 23.78 -6.62 -3.30
N ILE A 242 22.73 -7.18 -2.68
CA ILE A 242 22.54 -8.61 -2.49
C ILE A 242 21.99 -9.22 -3.79
N ARG A 243 22.87 -9.96 -4.47
CA ARG A 243 22.63 -10.53 -5.81
C ARG A 243 22.09 -11.97 -5.82
N HIS A 244 21.82 -12.54 -4.65
CA HIS A 244 21.47 -13.94 -4.49
C HIS A 244 20.07 -14.16 -3.89
N ILE A 245 19.50 -15.32 -4.19
CA ILE A 245 18.42 -15.96 -3.42
C ILE A 245 19.00 -17.12 -2.60
N ILE A 246 18.24 -17.61 -1.63
CA ILE A 246 18.49 -18.88 -0.96
C ILE A 246 17.48 -19.90 -1.47
N VAL A 247 17.95 -21.02 -1.99
CA VAL A 247 17.16 -22.21 -2.32
C VAL A 247 17.34 -23.22 -1.19
N ILE A 248 16.27 -23.94 -0.82
CA ILE A 248 16.31 -24.99 0.20
C ILE A 248 15.76 -26.28 -0.42
N LYS A 249 16.55 -27.37 -0.41
CA LYS A 249 16.13 -28.69 -0.92
C LYS A 249 16.67 -29.78 -0.01
N ARG A 250 15.80 -30.71 0.40
CA ARG A 250 16.14 -31.85 1.28
C ARG A 250 16.91 -31.40 2.55
N GLY A 251 16.61 -30.21 3.05
CA GLY A 251 17.26 -29.60 4.21
C GLY A 251 18.59 -28.88 3.96
N HIS A 252 19.20 -29.05 2.80
CA HIS A 252 20.40 -28.29 2.38
C HIS A 252 20.02 -26.88 1.89
N TYR A 253 20.94 -25.93 2.04
CA TYR A 253 20.75 -24.53 1.70
C TYR A 253 21.76 -24.11 0.61
N TYR A 254 21.28 -23.54 -0.49
CA TYR A 254 22.14 -23.06 -1.57
C TYR A 254 21.93 -21.56 -1.77
N LYS A 255 23.01 -20.79 -1.67
CA LYS A 255 23.13 -19.40 -2.07
C LYS A 255 23.30 -19.36 -3.58
N VAL A 256 22.31 -18.83 -4.28
CA VAL A 256 22.27 -18.81 -5.74
C VAL A 256 22.31 -17.37 -6.23
N ASN A 257 23.41 -16.97 -6.85
CA ASN A 257 23.52 -15.67 -7.51
C ASN A 257 22.60 -15.66 -8.74
N ILE A 258 21.64 -14.72 -8.79
CA ILE A 258 20.72 -14.53 -9.92
C ILE A 258 20.74 -13.11 -10.49
N LEU A 259 21.53 -12.21 -9.91
CA LEU A 259 21.83 -10.88 -10.46
C LEU A 259 23.30 -10.74 -10.84
N GLU A 260 23.55 -10.05 -11.95
CA GLU A 260 24.85 -9.51 -12.33
C GLU A 260 25.34 -8.42 -11.37
N GLN A 261 26.63 -8.08 -11.40
CA GLN A 261 27.22 -7.06 -10.52
C GLN A 261 26.54 -5.69 -10.62
N ASN A 262 26.04 -5.35 -11.82
CA ASN A 262 25.28 -4.15 -12.15
C ASN A 262 23.82 -4.14 -11.61
N GLY A 263 23.36 -5.23 -10.98
CA GLY A 263 22.00 -5.40 -10.46
C GLY A 263 20.96 -5.90 -11.46
N GLN A 264 21.34 -6.17 -12.71
CA GLN A 264 20.48 -6.78 -13.72
C GLN A 264 20.30 -8.28 -13.49
N LEU A 265 19.19 -8.82 -14.00
CA LEU A 265 18.88 -10.25 -13.99
C LEU A 265 19.91 -11.02 -14.84
N LEU A 266 20.41 -12.16 -14.35
CA LEU A 266 21.16 -13.10 -15.21
C LEU A 266 20.31 -13.55 -16.41
N PRO A 267 20.93 -13.95 -17.54
CA PRO A 267 20.22 -14.56 -18.66
C PRO A 267 19.23 -15.64 -18.20
N ILE A 268 18.00 -15.59 -18.69
CA ILE A 268 16.89 -16.39 -18.16
C ILE A 268 17.14 -17.89 -18.39
N GLU A 269 17.86 -18.22 -19.45
CA GLU A 269 18.34 -19.55 -19.78
C GLU A 269 19.38 -20.05 -18.77
N LYS A 270 20.21 -19.16 -18.21
CA LYS A 270 21.15 -19.49 -17.13
C LYS A 270 20.41 -19.74 -15.81
N ILE A 271 19.43 -18.90 -15.46
CA ILE A 271 18.57 -19.12 -14.28
C ILE A 271 17.80 -20.45 -14.43
N ALA A 272 17.28 -20.74 -15.62
CA ALA A 272 16.64 -22.01 -15.95
C ALA A 272 17.61 -23.20 -15.83
N SER A 273 18.86 -23.08 -16.27
CA SER A 273 19.89 -24.11 -16.05
C SER A 273 20.15 -24.35 -14.57
N ILE A 274 20.19 -23.30 -13.75
CA ILE A 274 20.41 -23.44 -12.29
C ILE A 274 19.22 -24.15 -11.65
N MET A 275 17.99 -23.75 -11.97
CA MET A 275 16.79 -24.40 -11.42
C MET A 275 16.63 -25.83 -11.94
N LYS A 276 17.05 -26.13 -13.17
CA LYS A 276 17.11 -27.48 -13.73
C LYS A 276 18.08 -28.36 -12.94
N TYR A 277 19.30 -27.90 -12.71
CA TYR A 277 20.28 -28.59 -11.87
C TYR A 277 19.74 -28.83 -10.46
N LEU A 278 19.37 -27.77 -9.76
CA LEU A 278 18.93 -27.83 -8.37
C LEU A 278 17.68 -28.68 -8.20
N TYR A 279 16.79 -28.76 -9.19
CA TYR A 279 15.54 -29.52 -9.07
C TYR A 279 15.65 -30.96 -9.63
N GLU A 280 16.04 -31.13 -10.89
CA GLU A 280 16.00 -32.40 -11.63
C GLU A 280 17.27 -33.24 -11.43
N ASP A 281 18.46 -32.63 -11.51
CA ASP A 281 19.73 -33.38 -11.56
C ASP A 281 20.36 -33.62 -10.17
N LEU A 282 20.26 -32.63 -9.27
CA LEU A 282 20.92 -32.68 -7.96
C LEU A 282 20.23 -33.67 -7.02
N ASN A 283 20.88 -34.81 -6.77
CA ASN A 283 20.32 -35.93 -6.03
C ASN A 283 21.02 -36.20 -4.68
N GLU A 284 21.40 -35.14 -3.97
CA GLU A 284 21.80 -35.19 -2.55
C GLU A 284 20.69 -35.78 -1.66
N GLU A 285 21.05 -36.49 -0.60
CA GLU A 285 20.07 -37.06 0.34
C GLU A 285 19.61 -36.05 1.41
N GLU A 286 18.67 -36.44 2.29
CA GLU A 286 18.10 -35.53 3.29
C GLU A 286 19.06 -35.18 4.43
N ASN A 287 19.41 -33.89 4.53
CA ASN A 287 20.17 -33.31 5.63
C ASN A 287 19.36 -33.41 6.92
N LYS A 288 19.77 -34.30 7.84
CA LYS A 288 19.01 -34.57 9.06
C LYS A 288 18.81 -33.31 9.93
N TYR A 289 19.77 -32.38 9.96
CA TYR A 289 19.87 -31.30 10.95
C TYR A 289 19.70 -29.88 10.37
N SER A 290 18.88 -29.72 9.33
CA SER A 290 18.57 -28.42 8.74
C SER A 290 17.95 -27.42 9.74
N LEU A 291 18.38 -26.15 9.72
CA LEU A 291 18.00 -25.15 10.71
C LEU A 291 16.50 -24.76 10.70
N GLY A 292 15.73 -25.16 9.69
CA GLY A 292 14.34 -24.75 9.52
C GLY A 292 13.44 -25.03 10.73
N TYR A 293 13.65 -26.17 11.41
CA TYR A 293 12.94 -26.49 12.66
C TYR A 293 13.22 -25.52 13.82
N PHE A 294 14.42 -24.93 13.90
CA PHE A 294 14.71 -23.88 14.88
C PHE A 294 13.93 -22.59 14.57
N THR A 295 13.84 -22.20 13.29
CA THR A 295 13.06 -21.01 12.87
C THR A 295 11.56 -21.15 13.19
N ALA A 296 11.10 -22.39 13.38
CA ALA A 296 9.73 -22.74 13.72
C ALA A 296 9.46 -22.90 15.23
N ASP A 297 10.47 -22.80 16.11
CA ASP A 297 10.30 -22.93 17.56
C ASP A 297 9.82 -21.60 18.20
N LYS A 298 9.60 -21.60 19.52
CA LYS A 298 9.33 -20.40 20.33
C LYS A 298 10.45 -19.37 20.15
N ARG A 299 10.09 -18.08 20.05
CA ARG A 299 11.02 -17.01 19.63
C ARG A 299 12.21 -16.82 20.58
N GLU A 300 12.00 -17.05 21.88
CA GLU A 300 13.02 -16.97 22.92
C GLU A 300 14.06 -18.08 22.77
N ARG A 301 13.59 -19.32 22.58
CA ARG A 301 14.43 -20.49 22.35
C ARG A 301 15.20 -20.35 21.04
N TRP A 302 14.55 -19.90 19.97
CA TRP A 302 15.23 -19.62 18.70
C TRP A 302 16.27 -18.49 18.85
N ALA A 303 15.99 -17.42 19.60
CA ALA A 303 16.97 -16.36 19.85
C ALA A 303 18.25 -16.89 20.52
N LEU A 304 18.10 -17.72 21.56
CA LEU A 304 19.22 -18.33 22.29
C LEU A 304 19.99 -19.36 21.45
N ILE A 305 19.30 -20.17 20.64
CA ILE A 305 19.94 -21.13 19.72
C ILE A 305 20.69 -20.40 18.61
N ARG A 306 20.09 -19.35 18.02
CA ARG A 306 20.70 -18.56 16.95
C ARG A 306 22.00 -17.89 17.40
N GLN A 307 22.05 -17.38 18.64
CA GLN A 307 23.27 -16.83 19.25
C GLN A 307 24.41 -17.86 19.36
N GLN A 308 24.10 -19.14 19.57
CA GLN A 308 25.10 -20.22 19.64
C GLN A 308 25.59 -20.62 18.25
N ILE A 309 24.70 -20.71 17.26
CA ILE A 309 25.06 -20.96 15.85
C ILE A 309 25.95 -19.82 15.31
N GLU A 310 25.66 -18.56 15.65
CA GLU A 310 26.49 -17.39 15.31
C GLU A 310 27.90 -17.41 15.93
N ALA A 311 28.20 -18.34 16.85
CA ALA A 311 29.50 -18.48 17.52
C ALA A 311 30.30 -19.73 17.12
N LEU A 312 29.79 -20.59 16.22
CA LEU A 312 30.31 -21.96 15.98
C LEU A 312 30.68 -22.27 14.52
N SER A 313 30.77 -21.28 13.64
CA SER A 313 30.80 -21.49 12.18
C SER A 313 32.10 -22.09 11.61
N GLU A 314 32.14 -23.41 11.38
CA GLU A 314 33.02 -24.05 10.38
C GLU A 314 32.54 -25.47 9.96
N TYR A 315 32.69 -25.84 8.69
CA TYR A 315 31.96 -26.90 7.97
C TYR A 315 32.11 -28.37 8.48
N GLU A 316 31.11 -29.23 8.21
CA GLU A 316 31.16 -30.54 7.48
C GLU A 316 29.78 -31.27 7.50
N ASP A 317 29.67 -32.56 7.11
CA ASP A 317 28.60 -33.09 6.21
C ASP A 317 27.89 -34.44 6.60
N ASP A 318 27.01 -34.93 5.71
CA ASP A 318 26.46 -36.31 5.49
C ASP A 318 24.94 -36.62 5.81
N PRO A 319 24.13 -37.27 4.91
CA PRO A 319 22.64 -37.33 5.00
C PRO A 319 21.98 -38.73 4.83
N THR A 320 20.62 -38.87 4.72
CA THR A 320 19.90 -40.07 4.13
C THR A 320 18.33 -39.98 4.03
N LYS A 321 17.71 -40.68 3.04
CA LYS A 321 16.28 -41.22 2.93
C LYS A 321 15.13 -40.44 2.21
N LEU A 322 13.93 -41.09 2.07
CA LEU A 322 12.96 -41.05 0.93
C LEU A 322 11.48 -41.43 1.31
N HIS A 323 10.40 -40.96 0.62
CA HIS A 323 9.02 -41.57 0.65
C HIS A 323 8.02 -41.22 -0.54
N LYS A 324 6.70 -41.59 -0.45
CA LYS A 324 5.67 -41.75 -1.55
C LYS A 324 4.40 -40.78 -1.48
N SER A 325 3.37 -40.98 -2.33
CA SER A 325 2.26 -40.04 -2.70
C SER A 325 0.78 -40.43 -2.34
N LEU A 326 -0.23 -39.57 -2.66
CA LEU A 326 -1.65 -39.55 -2.15
C LEU A 326 -2.75 -39.19 -3.20
N THR A 327 -4.06 -39.20 -2.84
CA THR A 327 -5.25 -39.00 -3.74
C THR A 327 -5.81 -37.56 -3.79
N LYS A 328 -6.82 -37.23 -4.65
CA LYS A 328 -7.21 -35.84 -5.04
C LYS A 328 -7.85 -34.92 -3.98
N LYS A 329 -8.88 -35.32 -3.21
CA LYS A 329 -9.45 -34.44 -2.16
C LYS A 329 -8.43 -34.23 -1.06
N GLU A 330 -7.84 -35.35 -0.63
CA GLU A 330 -6.72 -35.40 0.28
C GLU A 330 -5.59 -34.50 -0.23
N ARG A 331 -5.28 -34.48 -1.53
CA ARG A 331 -4.29 -33.59 -2.16
C ARG A 331 -4.55 -32.13 -1.84
N ALA A 332 -5.79 -31.63 -1.91
CA ALA A 332 -6.08 -30.22 -1.64
C ALA A 332 -5.91 -29.85 -0.15
N GLU A 333 -6.37 -30.70 0.76
CA GLU A 333 -6.23 -30.51 2.21
C GLU A 333 -4.76 -30.71 2.66
N TYR A 334 -4.09 -31.74 2.11
CA TYR A 334 -2.67 -32.03 2.26
C TYR A 334 -1.80 -30.89 1.74
N ILE A 335 -2.02 -30.40 0.50
CA ILE A 335 -1.34 -29.23 -0.10
C ILE A 335 -1.52 -28.02 0.80
N SER A 336 -2.74 -27.74 1.27
CA SER A 336 -2.96 -26.60 2.15
C SER A 336 -2.14 -26.73 3.45
N GLY A 337 -2.02 -27.94 3.99
CA GLY A 337 -1.05 -28.27 5.04
C GLY A 337 0.43 -28.15 4.60
N GLN A 338 0.78 -28.47 3.36
CA GLN A 338 2.14 -28.36 2.80
C GLN A 338 2.67 -26.92 2.86
N TYR A 339 1.78 -25.97 2.55
CA TYR A 339 2.09 -24.55 2.52
C TYR A 339 1.95 -23.88 3.90
N LEU A 340 1.01 -24.32 4.74
CA LEU A 340 0.86 -23.79 6.10
C LEU A 340 1.98 -24.25 7.05
N CYS A 341 2.29 -25.56 7.08
CA CYS A 341 3.05 -26.15 8.18
C CYS A 341 3.70 -27.53 7.94
N TYR A 342 3.93 -27.98 6.70
CA TYR A 342 4.64 -29.25 6.48
C TYR A 342 6.16 -29.08 6.42
N ASN A 343 6.85 -30.02 7.06
CA ASN A 343 8.30 -30.24 7.05
C ASN A 343 9.14 -28.95 7.05
N ALA A 344 9.30 -28.36 8.25
CA ALA A 344 10.10 -27.16 8.48
C ALA A 344 11.53 -27.25 7.93
N LEU A 345 12.08 -28.46 7.77
CA LEU A 345 13.38 -28.73 7.14
C LEU A 345 13.60 -27.98 5.82
N ASN A 346 12.55 -27.77 5.02
CA ASN A 346 12.64 -27.08 3.72
C ASN A 346 12.07 -25.65 3.76
N ARG A 347 12.23 -24.95 4.89
CA ARG A 347 11.69 -23.59 5.14
C ARG A 347 12.68 -22.74 5.94
N TRP A 348 12.55 -21.41 5.81
CA TRP A 348 13.08 -20.45 6.77
C TRP A 348 11.95 -19.52 7.20
N HIS A 349 11.32 -19.80 8.34
CA HIS A 349 10.03 -19.18 8.71
C HIS A 349 10.13 -17.69 9.07
N ASP A 350 11.34 -17.17 9.30
CA ASP A 350 11.61 -15.73 9.52
C ASP A 350 11.68 -14.89 8.23
N LYS A 351 11.61 -15.50 7.04
CA LYS A 351 11.68 -14.75 5.76
C LYS A 351 10.33 -14.14 5.40
N PRO A 352 10.30 -12.92 4.79
CA PRO A 352 9.06 -12.25 4.40
C PRO A 352 8.12 -13.12 3.56
N PHE A 353 8.71 -13.91 2.66
CA PHE A 353 8.08 -15.06 2.03
C PHE A 353 9.11 -16.16 1.74
N ASN A 354 8.64 -17.39 1.69
CA ASN A 354 9.29 -18.56 1.10
C ASN A 354 8.46 -18.93 -0.13
N MET A 355 9.05 -18.95 -1.33
CA MET A 355 8.37 -19.48 -2.51
C MET A 355 8.58 -20.99 -2.55
N VAL A 356 7.50 -21.76 -2.54
CA VAL A 356 7.52 -23.22 -2.35
C VAL A 356 6.95 -23.90 -3.58
N MET A 357 7.73 -24.78 -4.19
CA MET A 357 7.33 -25.68 -5.26
C MET A 357 7.23 -27.10 -4.70
N LEU A 358 6.14 -27.82 -4.99
CA LEU A 358 5.97 -29.23 -4.64
C LEU A 358 6.34 -30.14 -5.81
N SER A 359 6.59 -31.42 -5.49
CA SER A 359 7.01 -32.44 -6.47
C SER A 359 6.00 -32.67 -7.61
N ASP A 360 4.73 -32.34 -7.38
CA ASP A 360 3.62 -32.41 -8.35
C ASP A 360 3.40 -31.11 -9.14
N GLY A 361 4.32 -30.14 -9.05
CA GLY A 361 4.27 -28.86 -9.77
C GLY A 361 3.32 -27.81 -9.18
N THR A 362 2.69 -28.08 -8.05
CA THR A 362 1.92 -27.07 -7.30
C THR A 362 2.88 -26.01 -6.72
N LEU A 363 2.49 -24.73 -6.80
CA LEU A 363 3.28 -23.57 -6.38
C LEU A 363 2.48 -22.64 -5.46
N GLY A 364 3.16 -21.99 -4.52
CA GLY A 364 2.60 -20.96 -3.65
C GLY A 364 3.65 -20.31 -2.75
N LEU A 365 3.21 -19.42 -1.86
CA LEU A 365 4.05 -18.74 -0.86
C LEU A 365 3.69 -19.15 0.56
N HIS A 366 4.68 -19.22 1.44
CA HIS A 366 4.54 -19.22 2.90
C HIS A 366 5.20 -17.95 3.46
N SER A 367 4.48 -17.12 4.21
CA SER A 367 4.93 -15.77 4.61
C SER A 367 4.89 -15.51 6.11
N GLU A 368 5.94 -14.83 6.60
CA GLU A 368 5.92 -14.14 7.90
C GLU A 368 4.97 -12.94 7.83
N HIS A 369 4.21 -12.67 8.90
CA HIS A 369 3.12 -11.67 8.90
C HIS A 369 3.49 -10.34 9.59
N SER A 370 4.51 -10.27 10.46
CA SER A 370 4.82 -9.01 11.18
C SER A 370 5.08 -7.83 10.25
N TRP A 371 5.74 -8.08 9.11
CA TRP A 371 6.21 -7.04 8.18
C TRP A 371 5.11 -6.36 7.35
N GLY A 372 3.95 -7.00 7.14
CA GLY A 372 2.93 -6.50 6.22
C GLY A 372 1.54 -7.10 6.40
N ASP A 373 0.55 -6.52 5.71
CA ASP A 373 -0.86 -6.93 5.76
C ASP A 373 -1.33 -7.55 4.42
N GLY A 374 -2.45 -8.27 4.46
CA GLY A 374 -2.98 -9.07 3.33
C GLY A 374 -3.00 -8.39 1.95
N VAL A 375 -3.27 -7.07 1.89
CA VAL A 375 -3.30 -6.30 0.64
C VAL A 375 -1.92 -6.27 -0.06
N THR A 376 -0.85 -6.15 0.71
CA THR A 376 0.54 -6.09 0.24
C THR A 376 0.94 -7.43 -0.39
N PHE A 377 0.67 -8.54 0.30
CA PHE A 377 0.88 -9.89 -0.23
C PHE A 377 0.05 -10.15 -1.50
N VAL A 378 -1.25 -9.85 -1.49
CA VAL A 378 -2.14 -10.09 -2.64
C VAL A 378 -1.70 -9.31 -3.87
N ARG A 379 -1.24 -8.07 -3.71
CA ARG A 379 -0.70 -7.28 -4.83
C ARG A 379 0.56 -7.93 -5.41
N PHE A 380 1.50 -8.36 -4.57
CA PHE A 380 2.70 -9.07 -5.04
C PHE A 380 2.34 -10.38 -5.75
N CYS A 381 1.52 -11.23 -5.12
CA CYS A 381 1.03 -12.49 -5.70
C CYS A 381 0.36 -12.27 -7.06
N ASN A 382 -0.54 -11.29 -7.19
CA ASN A 382 -1.25 -11.02 -8.43
C ASN A 382 -0.31 -10.57 -9.55
N ASP A 383 0.61 -9.63 -9.26
CA ASP A 383 1.52 -9.09 -10.27
C ASP A 383 2.53 -10.13 -10.76
N ILE A 384 3.09 -10.98 -9.88
CA ILE A 384 4.01 -12.06 -10.32
C ILE A 384 3.29 -13.22 -11.02
N ASN A 385 2.07 -13.56 -10.61
CA ASN A 385 1.27 -14.55 -11.33
C ASN A 385 0.88 -14.01 -12.72
N GLN A 386 0.61 -12.70 -12.84
CA GLN A 386 0.35 -12.07 -14.13
C GLN A 386 1.57 -12.13 -15.04
N ASP A 387 2.75 -11.70 -14.58
CA ASP A 387 3.98 -11.73 -15.40
C ASP A 387 4.39 -13.15 -15.78
N ALA A 388 4.36 -14.10 -14.84
CA ALA A 388 4.78 -15.49 -15.10
C ALA A 388 3.80 -16.26 -16.00
N TYR A 389 2.51 -15.88 -16.02
CA TYR A 389 1.48 -16.54 -16.85
C TYR A 389 1.29 -15.88 -18.21
N GLU A 390 1.18 -14.54 -18.26
CA GLU A 390 0.92 -13.79 -19.50
C GLU A 390 2.22 -13.51 -20.28
N TYR A 391 3.37 -13.53 -19.61
CA TYR A 391 4.71 -13.24 -20.17
C TYR A 391 5.78 -14.24 -19.68
N GLY A 392 5.40 -15.51 -19.47
CA GLY A 392 6.33 -16.59 -19.11
C GLY A 392 7.41 -16.79 -20.17
N ARG A 393 8.67 -16.53 -19.83
CA ARG A 393 9.81 -16.52 -20.78
C ARG A 393 10.46 -17.90 -20.95
N ILE A 394 10.29 -18.79 -19.99
CA ILE A 394 10.53 -20.22 -20.14
C ILE A 394 9.21 -20.94 -20.44
N ASN A 395 9.23 -21.83 -21.42
CA ASN A 395 8.12 -22.68 -21.84
C ASN A 395 8.61 -24.11 -22.11
N SER A 396 7.71 -25.05 -22.36
CA SER A 396 8.07 -26.48 -22.50
C SER A 396 9.03 -26.79 -23.66
N SER A 397 9.03 -26.00 -24.75
CA SER A 397 9.94 -26.23 -25.87
C SER A 397 11.34 -25.64 -25.62
N ASN A 398 11.46 -24.37 -25.19
CA ASN A 398 12.78 -23.80 -24.92
C ASN A 398 13.47 -24.46 -23.72
N TYR A 399 12.72 -24.84 -22.67
CA TYR A 399 13.26 -25.56 -21.51
C TYR A 399 13.85 -26.96 -21.85
N SER A 400 13.36 -27.59 -22.92
CA SER A 400 13.90 -28.88 -23.38
C SER A 400 15.35 -28.74 -23.89
N LEU A 401 15.69 -27.60 -24.48
CA LEU A 401 17.00 -27.31 -25.08
C LEU A 401 18.06 -26.87 -24.06
N ILE A 402 17.63 -26.36 -22.90
CA ILE A 402 18.52 -25.82 -21.86
C ILE A 402 19.27 -26.98 -21.18
N LYS A 403 20.60 -26.95 -21.25
CA LYS A 403 21.49 -27.91 -20.58
C LYS A 403 21.79 -27.46 -19.14
N SER A 404 22.11 -28.42 -18.30
CA SER A 404 22.51 -28.22 -16.90
C SER A 404 24.01 -27.93 -16.84
N THR A 405 24.39 -26.65 -16.79
CA THR A 405 25.80 -26.21 -16.89
C THR A 405 26.20 -25.04 -15.99
N ALA A 406 25.24 -24.32 -15.39
CA ALA A 406 25.46 -23.07 -14.67
C ALA A 406 25.87 -23.23 -13.18
N TYR A 407 26.80 -24.15 -12.90
CA TYR A 407 27.26 -24.47 -11.54
C TYR A 407 27.96 -23.30 -10.84
N ASP A 408 28.58 -22.40 -11.61
CA ASP A 408 29.39 -21.26 -11.15
C ASP A 408 28.62 -20.21 -10.31
N CYS A 409 27.29 -20.26 -10.33
CA CYS A 409 26.42 -19.34 -9.61
C CYS A 409 25.87 -19.91 -8.29
N ILE A 410 26.27 -21.11 -7.89
CA ILE A 410 25.71 -21.88 -6.78
C ILE A 410 26.78 -22.11 -5.69
N GLU A 411 26.43 -21.80 -4.44
CA GLU A 411 27.29 -21.96 -3.28
C GLU A 411 26.48 -22.63 -2.15
N GLU A 412 26.93 -23.78 -1.66
CA GLU A 412 26.23 -24.51 -0.59
C GLU A 412 26.59 -23.95 0.79
N ILE A 413 25.58 -23.73 1.64
CA ILE A 413 25.74 -23.26 3.03
C ILE A 413 25.54 -24.44 3.98
N LYS A 414 26.64 -24.96 4.53
CA LYS A 414 26.61 -25.94 5.63
C LYS A 414 26.67 -25.24 6.98
N PHE A 415 25.98 -25.79 7.97
CA PHE A 415 25.93 -25.25 9.32
C PHE A 415 26.56 -26.22 10.31
N LYS A 416 27.60 -25.79 11.04
CA LYS A 416 28.14 -26.56 12.16
C LYS A 416 27.14 -26.57 13.30
N LEU A 417 26.86 -27.76 13.83
CA LEU A 417 26.10 -27.93 15.08
C LEU A 417 26.94 -28.83 15.99
N ASP A 418 27.16 -28.38 17.22
CA ASP A 418 27.71 -29.23 18.27
C ASP A 418 26.64 -30.21 18.78
N ASP A 419 27.00 -31.15 19.66
CA ASP A 419 26.05 -32.16 20.13
C ASP A 419 24.94 -31.57 21.01
N LYS A 420 25.18 -30.41 21.61
CA LYS A 420 24.15 -29.61 22.29
C LYS A 420 23.13 -29.09 21.29
N LEU A 421 23.56 -28.48 20.19
CA LEU A 421 22.68 -28.00 19.12
C LEU A 421 21.95 -29.13 18.40
N LYS A 422 22.57 -30.31 18.24
CA LYS A 422 21.89 -31.52 17.73
C LYS A 422 20.79 -32.01 18.70
N SER A 423 21.04 -31.95 20.01
CA SER A 423 20.02 -32.25 21.03
C SER A 423 18.89 -31.21 21.03
N ASP A 424 19.25 -29.92 20.98
CA ASP A 424 18.29 -28.82 20.86
C ASP A 424 17.45 -28.93 19.57
N TYR A 425 18.03 -29.42 18.47
CA TYR A 425 17.32 -29.66 17.22
C TYR A 425 16.23 -30.72 17.36
N GLU A 426 16.52 -31.87 17.98
CA GLU A 426 15.51 -32.93 18.18
C GLU A 426 14.38 -32.46 19.12
N ILE A 427 14.69 -31.60 20.10
CA ILE A 427 13.68 -30.92 20.94
C ILE A 427 12.81 -29.98 20.09
N SER A 428 13.40 -29.12 19.26
CA SER A 428 12.66 -28.21 18.38
C SER A 428 11.81 -28.97 17.34
N LYS A 429 12.32 -30.09 16.82
CA LYS A 429 11.62 -31.01 15.92
C LYS A 429 10.46 -31.72 16.62
N HIS A 430 10.64 -32.17 17.85
CA HIS A 430 9.55 -32.72 18.68
C HIS A 430 8.46 -31.67 18.94
N ASN A 431 8.84 -30.47 19.37
CA ASN A 431 7.92 -29.35 19.61
C ASN A 431 7.11 -29.02 18.36
N TYR A 432 7.77 -28.92 17.19
CA TYR A 432 7.13 -28.66 15.91
C TYR A 432 6.14 -29.77 15.53
N ASN A 433 6.58 -31.03 15.59
CA ASN A 433 5.74 -32.16 15.22
C ASN A 433 4.49 -32.26 16.12
N LYS A 434 4.62 -31.95 17.41
CA LYS A 434 3.51 -31.88 18.38
C LYS A 434 2.56 -30.70 18.13
N LEU A 435 3.07 -29.55 17.68
CA LEU A 435 2.26 -28.40 17.29
C LEU A 435 1.46 -28.69 16.01
N VAL A 436 2.09 -29.32 15.02
CA VAL A 436 1.49 -29.60 13.71
C VAL A 436 0.58 -30.84 13.74
N SER A 437 0.87 -31.86 14.53
CA SER A 437 0.04 -33.09 14.63
C SER A 437 -1.41 -32.83 15.05
N ASN A 438 -1.63 -31.72 15.77
CA ASN A 438 -2.93 -31.36 16.30
C ASN A 438 -3.73 -30.50 15.30
N LEU A 439 -3.10 -29.92 14.28
CA LEU A 439 -3.79 -29.07 13.32
C LEU A 439 -4.59 -29.91 12.33
N ASN A 440 -5.87 -29.60 12.22
CA ASN A 440 -6.78 -30.15 11.22
C ASN A 440 -7.20 -29.03 10.25
N LEU A 441 -7.36 -29.38 8.98
CA LEU A 441 -7.73 -28.46 7.91
C LEU A 441 -8.77 -29.13 7.00
N SER A 442 -9.83 -28.41 6.65
CA SER A 442 -10.77 -28.87 5.61
C SER A 442 -11.25 -27.72 4.72
N ILE A 443 -11.64 -28.06 3.50
CA ILE A 443 -12.10 -27.12 2.48
C ILE A 443 -13.57 -27.41 2.12
N TYR A 444 -14.35 -26.36 1.91
CA TYR A 444 -15.67 -26.42 1.29
C TYR A 444 -15.73 -25.47 0.09
N GLN A 445 -16.46 -25.88 -0.94
CA GLN A 445 -16.73 -25.10 -2.14
C GLN A 445 -18.22 -25.24 -2.45
N GLU A 446 -18.85 -24.12 -2.77
CA GLU A 446 -20.28 -24.00 -3.01
C GLU A 446 -20.49 -23.39 -4.40
N GLU A 447 -20.97 -24.22 -5.33
CA GLU A 447 -21.02 -23.90 -6.75
C GLU A 447 -22.24 -23.04 -7.14
N VAL A 448 -23.22 -22.89 -6.24
CA VAL A 448 -24.45 -22.11 -6.49
C VAL A 448 -24.36 -20.68 -5.92
N LEU A 449 -23.57 -20.47 -4.86
CA LEU A 449 -23.59 -19.23 -4.06
C LEU A 449 -22.53 -18.22 -4.50
N GLY A 450 -22.77 -17.56 -5.64
CA GLY A 450 -21.89 -16.51 -6.17
C GLY A 450 -22.27 -15.07 -5.81
N LYS A 451 -21.33 -14.13 -6.02
CA LYS A 451 -21.58 -12.68 -5.95
C LYS A 451 -22.75 -12.26 -6.86
N ASN A 452 -22.93 -12.88 -8.03
CA ASN A 452 -23.98 -12.54 -8.99
C ASN A 452 -25.38 -12.82 -8.41
N LEU A 453 -25.60 -14.01 -7.85
CA LEU A 453 -26.86 -14.39 -7.22
C LEU A 453 -27.18 -13.47 -6.02
N LEU A 454 -26.21 -13.22 -5.16
CA LEU A 454 -26.44 -12.40 -3.96
C LEU A 454 -26.69 -10.92 -4.28
N LYS A 455 -26.05 -10.37 -5.33
CA LYS A 455 -26.35 -9.02 -5.84
C LYS A 455 -27.79 -8.89 -6.35
N GLN A 456 -28.37 -9.91 -6.99
CA GLN A 456 -29.76 -9.89 -7.47
C GLN A 456 -30.76 -9.70 -6.32
N PHE A 457 -30.46 -10.22 -5.12
CA PHE A 457 -31.27 -10.04 -3.92
C PHE A 457 -30.92 -8.79 -3.09
N ALA A 458 -30.01 -7.94 -3.59
CA ALA A 458 -29.41 -6.80 -2.89
C ALA A 458 -28.71 -7.17 -1.56
N LEU A 459 -28.16 -8.39 -1.49
CA LEU A 459 -27.42 -8.89 -0.33
C LEU A 459 -25.91 -8.68 -0.53
N SER A 460 -25.22 -8.21 0.51
CA SER A 460 -23.75 -8.15 0.53
C SER A 460 -23.21 -9.58 0.55
N PRO A 461 -22.43 -10.03 -0.46
CA PRO A 461 -21.99 -11.42 -0.52
C PRO A 461 -21.17 -11.83 0.70
N ASP A 462 -20.32 -10.92 1.17
CA ASP A 462 -19.47 -11.07 2.34
C ASP A 462 -20.25 -11.25 3.65
N ALA A 463 -21.32 -10.46 3.84
CA ALA A 463 -22.20 -10.58 5.00
C ALA A 463 -22.90 -11.95 5.08
N ILE A 464 -23.18 -12.57 3.94
CA ILE A 464 -23.81 -13.89 3.86
C ILE A 464 -22.81 -15.00 4.22
N MET A 465 -21.53 -14.86 3.85
CA MET A 465 -20.48 -15.78 4.30
C MET A 465 -20.30 -15.71 5.82
N GLN A 466 -20.20 -14.50 6.37
CA GLN A 466 -20.08 -14.26 7.80
C GLN A 466 -21.30 -14.77 8.59
N LEU A 467 -22.50 -14.58 8.06
CA LEU A 467 -23.72 -15.10 8.66
C LEU A 467 -23.77 -16.64 8.62
N GLY A 468 -23.33 -17.27 7.53
CA GLY A 468 -23.21 -18.73 7.42
C GLY A 468 -22.20 -19.32 8.40
N ILE A 469 -21.05 -18.67 8.57
CA ILE A 469 -20.01 -19.02 9.56
C ILE A 469 -20.58 -18.94 11.00
N GLN A 470 -21.24 -17.83 11.35
CA GLN A 470 -21.89 -17.66 12.66
C GLN A 470 -22.99 -18.70 12.91
N MET A 471 -23.82 -18.97 11.90
CA MET A 471 -24.94 -19.90 11.99
C MET A 471 -24.48 -21.37 12.09
N ALA A 472 -23.38 -21.74 11.44
CA ALA A 472 -22.76 -23.06 11.58
C ALA A 472 -22.25 -23.27 13.01
N TYR A 473 -21.58 -22.27 13.61
CA TYR A 473 -21.13 -22.33 15.01
C TYR A 473 -22.31 -22.42 15.99
N TYR A 474 -23.31 -21.54 15.85
CA TYR A 474 -24.48 -21.51 16.72
C TYR A 474 -25.29 -22.82 16.66
N LYS A 475 -25.36 -23.47 15.50
CA LYS A 475 -26.05 -24.76 15.34
C LYS A 475 -25.45 -25.89 16.19
N ILE A 476 -24.17 -25.80 16.55
CA ILE A 476 -23.42 -26.83 17.31
C ILE A 476 -23.36 -26.47 18.79
N HIS A 477 -23.03 -25.21 19.11
CA HIS A 477 -22.73 -24.78 20.48
C HIS A 477 -23.83 -23.95 21.15
N HIS A 478 -24.93 -23.66 20.43
CA HIS A 478 -26.11 -22.90 20.89
C HIS A 478 -25.79 -21.57 21.60
N ARG A 479 -24.69 -20.93 21.20
CA ARG A 479 -24.17 -19.70 21.80
C ARG A 479 -23.46 -18.84 20.76
N PHE A 480 -23.42 -17.53 21.00
CA PHE A 480 -22.63 -16.57 20.25
C PHE A 480 -21.25 -16.37 20.88
N VAL A 481 -20.26 -16.07 20.04
CA VAL A 481 -18.84 -15.95 20.40
C VAL A 481 -18.19 -14.77 19.67
N SER A 482 -16.99 -14.33 20.11
CA SER A 482 -16.22 -13.33 19.38
C SER A 482 -15.81 -13.83 17.98
N VAL A 483 -16.40 -13.23 16.95
CA VAL A 483 -15.83 -13.23 15.60
C VAL A 483 -14.85 -12.06 15.46
N TYR A 484 -13.71 -12.33 14.82
CA TYR A 484 -12.81 -11.34 14.25
C TYR A 484 -12.88 -11.43 12.73
N GLU A 485 -12.96 -10.30 12.04
CA GLU A 485 -12.83 -10.20 10.59
C GLU A 485 -11.88 -9.05 10.22
N SER A 486 -10.93 -9.32 9.33
CA SER A 486 -9.86 -8.37 8.99
C SER A 486 -10.31 -7.36 7.92
N CYS A 487 -10.29 -6.06 8.26
CA CYS A 487 -10.52 -4.97 7.32
C CYS A 487 -9.23 -4.18 7.07
N SER A 488 -8.97 -3.74 5.83
CA SER A 488 -7.80 -2.91 5.51
C SER A 488 -8.09 -1.42 5.68
N THR A 489 -7.14 -0.70 6.30
CA THR A 489 -7.11 0.77 6.38
C THR A 489 -6.04 1.37 5.47
N ALA A 490 -5.52 0.62 4.50
CA ALA A 490 -4.41 1.04 3.64
C ALA A 490 -4.70 2.27 2.74
N VAL A 491 -5.94 2.76 2.67
CA VAL A 491 -6.25 4.08 2.05
C VAL A 491 -5.73 5.28 2.86
N TYR A 492 -5.20 5.05 4.08
CA TYR A 492 -4.59 6.06 4.93
C TYR A 492 -3.07 5.86 5.03
N LYS A 493 -2.35 6.96 5.31
CA LYS A 493 -0.89 6.98 5.48
C LYS A 493 -0.45 6.06 6.62
N HIS A 494 0.41 5.09 6.30
CA HIS A 494 0.80 3.97 7.17
C HIS A 494 -0.41 3.29 7.84
N GLY A 495 -1.50 3.12 7.08
CA GLY A 495 -2.63 2.29 7.49
C GLY A 495 -2.20 0.83 7.71
N ARG A 496 -2.90 0.15 8.62
CA ARG A 496 -2.76 -1.30 8.89
C ARG A 496 -4.11 -1.97 8.70
N THR A 497 -4.51 -2.86 9.61
CA THR A 497 -5.87 -3.42 9.68
C THR A 497 -6.71 -2.80 10.78
N GLU A 498 -8.04 -2.90 10.66
CA GLU A 498 -9.04 -2.68 11.71
C GLU A 498 -9.97 -3.91 11.76
N THR A 499 -10.61 -4.17 12.89
CA THR A 499 -11.51 -5.32 13.05
C THR A 499 -12.94 -4.98 12.65
N ILE A 500 -13.56 -5.87 11.87
CA ILE A 500 -15.02 -5.96 11.74
C ILE A 500 -15.52 -6.98 12.77
N ARG A 501 -16.59 -6.61 13.51
CA ARG A 501 -17.24 -7.46 14.51
C ARG A 501 -18.55 -7.98 13.95
N SER A 502 -18.45 -9.08 13.22
CA SER A 502 -19.50 -9.62 12.35
C SER A 502 -20.69 -10.21 13.13
N VAL A 503 -20.50 -10.55 14.42
CA VAL A 503 -21.57 -10.90 15.36
C VAL A 503 -22.23 -9.63 15.90
N THR A 504 -23.54 -9.52 15.68
CA THR A 504 -24.34 -8.33 15.98
C THR A 504 -25.70 -8.74 16.56
N ASN A 505 -26.45 -7.80 17.14
CA ASN A 505 -27.83 -8.08 17.55
C ASN A 505 -28.72 -8.42 16.35
N GLU A 506 -28.41 -7.86 15.17
CA GLU A 506 -29.06 -8.15 13.90
C GLU A 506 -28.82 -9.60 13.44
N THR A 507 -27.57 -10.08 13.44
CA THR A 507 -27.25 -11.47 13.05
C THR A 507 -27.72 -12.49 14.09
N LYS A 508 -27.64 -12.16 15.38
CA LYS A 508 -28.21 -12.95 16.48
C LYS A 508 -29.72 -13.17 16.30
N ASN A 509 -30.48 -12.08 16.17
CA ASN A 509 -31.94 -12.13 16.00
C ASN A 509 -32.34 -12.92 14.72
N PHE A 510 -31.60 -12.78 13.62
CA PHE A 510 -31.83 -13.61 12.43
C PHE A 510 -31.66 -15.10 12.73
N ILE A 511 -30.56 -15.50 13.38
CA ILE A 511 -30.25 -16.92 13.66
C ILE A 511 -31.28 -17.51 14.64
N GLU A 512 -31.59 -16.80 15.73
CA GLU A 512 -32.60 -17.22 16.72
C GLU A 512 -34.00 -17.34 16.08
N THR A 513 -34.42 -16.34 15.28
CA THR A 513 -35.70 -16.38 14.55
C THR A 513 -35.75 -17.54 13.55
N LEU A 514 -34.65 -17.81 12.83
CA LEU A 514 -34.62 -18.90 11.84
C LEU A 514 -34.76 -20.30 12.48
N THR A 515 -34.37 -20.45 13.75
CA THR A 515 -34.59 -21.71 14.51
C THR A 515 -36.00 -21.88 15.06
N THR A 516 -36.82 -20.82 15.07
CA THR A 516 -38.12 -20.81 15.78
C THR A 516 -39.33 -20.43 14.91
N SER A 517 -39.12 -19.75 13.77
CA SER A 517 -40.17 -19.27 12.88
C SER A 517 -39.98 -19.74 11.45
N ASN A 518 -41.10 -20.03 10.78
CA ASN A 518 -41.15 -20.35 9.35
C ASN A 518 -41.63 -19.18 8.47
N ASP A 519 -41.78 -17.96 9.02
CA ASP A 519 -42.22 -16.80 8.25
C ASP A 519 -41.10 -16.31 7.29
N LYS A 520 -41.26 -16.68 6.02
CA LYS A 520 -40.39 -16.32 4.91
C LYS A 520 -40.29 -14.80 4.68
N GLN A 521 -41.30 -14.00 5.06
CA GLN A 521 -41.24 -12.54 4.95
C GLN A 521 -40.38 -11.94 6.06
N LEU A 522 -40.63 -12.30 7.33
CA LEU A 522 -39.80 -11.91 8.46
C LEU A 522 -38.33 -12.30 8.26
N ILE A 523 -38.05 -13.57 7.93
CA ILE A 523 -36.69 -14.08 7.66
C ILE A 523 -36.00 -13.26 6.56
N LYS A 524 -36.69 -12.98 5.44
CA LYS A 524 -36.15 -12.17 4.33
C LYS A 524 -35.88 -10.72 4.75
N SER A 525 -36.66 -10.17 5.67
CA SER A 525 -36.43 -8.82 6.22
C SER A 525 -35.22 -8.77 7.16
N LEU A 526 -35.06 -9.78 8.03
CA LEU A 526 -33.93 -9.90 8.96
C LEU A 526 -32.61 -10.15 8.20
N LEU A 527 -32.63 -10.97 7.15
CA LEU A 527 -31.48 -11.21 6.28
C LEU A 527 -30.96 -9.92 5.61
N LYS A 528 -31.87 -9.04 5.18
CA LYS A 528 -31.51 -7.71 4.66
C LYS A 528 -30.87 -6.83 5.74
N LYS A 529 -31.43 -6.78 6.95
CA LYS A 529 -30.85 -6.03 8.08
C LYS A 529 -29.43 -6.51 8.41
N CYS A 530 -29.18 -7.82 8.38
CA CYS A 530 -27.82 -8.37 8.53
C CYS A 530 -26.87 -7.86 7.43
N SER A 531 -27.28 -7.94 6.17
CA SER A 531 -26.55 -7.43 5.00
C SER A 531 -26.28 -5.91 5.06
N GLU A 532 -27.21 -5.14 5.60
CA GLU A 532 -27.09 -3.68 5.78
C GLU A 532 -26.16 -3.34 6.93
N LYS A 533 -26.33 -3.99 8.09
CA LYS A 533 -25.47 -3.83 9.26
C LYS A 533 -24.01 -4.17 8.98
N HIS A 534 -23.76 -5.30 8.31
CA HIS A 534 -22.40 -5.72 7.97
C HIS A 534 -21.72 -4.74 7.00
N ARG A 535 -22.48 -4.20 6.01
CA ARG A 535 -21.97 -3.14 5.12
C ARG A 535 -21.66 -1.84 5.86
N GLN A 536 -22.42 -1.50 6.91
CA GLN A 536 -22.05 -0.38 7.80
C GLN A 536 -20.73 -0.67 8.50
N LEU A 537 -20.57 -1.86 9.11
CA LEU A 537 -19.35 -2.24 9.83
C LEU A 537 -18.10 -2.25 8.92
N ILE A 538 -18.20 -2.80 7.70
CA ILE A 538 -17.13 -2.73 6.70
C ILE A 538 -16.74 -1.27 6.42
N LYS A 539 -17.72 -0.38 6.20
CA LYS A 539 -17.46 1.04 5.92
C LYS A 539 -16.81 1.74 7.10
N GLU A 540 -17.23 1.43 8.33
CA GLU A 540 -16.66 1.99 9.55
C GLU A 540 -15.23 1.49 9.77
N ALA A 541 -14.97 0.19 9.68
CA ALA A 541 -13.63 -0.38 9.82
C ALA A 541 -12.66 0.15 8.75
N ALA A 542 -13.07 0.15 7.48
CA ALA A 542 -12.25 0.66 6.36
C ALA A 542 -11.95 2.17 6.45
N THR A 543 -12.73 2.94 7.21
CA THR A 543 -12.49 4.37 7.47
C THR A 543 -11.79 4.64 8.81
N GLY A 544 -11.25 3.62 9.46
CA GLY A 544 -10.58 3.76 10.76
C GLY A 544 -11.54 4.20 11.88
N GLN A 545 -12.81 3.80 11.79
CA GLN A 545 -13.88 4.10 12.75
C GLN A 545 -14.32 2.89 13.58
N GLY A 546 -13.58 1.78 13.51
CA GLY A 546 -13.74 0.66 14.45
C GLY A 546 -13.41 1.06 15.90
N PHE A 547 -13.52 0.11 16.82
CA PHE A 547 -13.19 0.34 18.23
C PHE A 547 -11.94 -0.42 18.68
N ASP A 548 -11.62 -1.56 18.07
CA ASP A 548 -10.57 -2.47 18.52
C ASP A 548 -9.17 -1.84 18.46
N ARG A 549 -8.78 -1.24 17.32
CA ARG A 549 -7.47 -0.55 17.23
C ARG A 549 -7.36 0.67 18.15
N HIS A 550 -8.48 1.34 18.44
CA HIS A 550 -8.48 2.46 19.36
C HIS A 550 -8.30 1.99 20.82
N LEU A 551 -9.09 1.02 21.29
CA LEU A 551 -8.94 0.46 22.65
C LEU A 551 -7.56 -0.18 22.86
N PHE A 552 -7.02 -0.85 21.84
CA PHE A 552 -5.65 -1.39 21.83
C PHE A 552 -4.59 -0.28 22.00
N ALA A 553 -4.69 0.81 21.25
CA ALA A 553 -3.74 1.92 21.35
C ALA A 553 -3.81 2.62 22.73
N LEU A 554 -5.01 2.76 23.30
CA LEU A 554 -5.20 3.29 24.66
C LEU A 554 -4.64 2.35 25.73
N LYS A 555 -4.81 1.02 25.58
CA LYS A 555 -4.22 0.02 26.49
C LYS A 555 -2.69 0.12 26.49
N TYR A 556 -2.10 0.16 25.29
CA TYR A 556 -0.64 0.21 25.13
C TYR A 556 -0.04 1.51 25.66
N LEU A 557 -0.76 2.64 25.56
CA LEU A 557 -0.38 3.87 26.23
C LEU A 557 -0.35 3.72 27.75
N GLN A 558 -1.39 3.14 28.36
CA GLN A 558 -1.44 2.93 29.81
C GLN A 558 -0.34 1.97 30.28
N GLN A 559 -0.02 0.92 29.51
CA GLN A 559 1.11 0.02 29.82
C GLN A 559 2.47 0.76 29.85
N ILE A 560 2.69 1.71 28.93
CA ILE A 560 3.92 2.53 28.89
C ILE A 560 3.97 3.50 30.08
N GLU A 561 2.86 4.17 30.41
CA GLU A 561 2.81 5.13 31.53
C GLU A 561 3.04 4.44 32.88
N ASN A 562 2.39 3.31 33.11
CA ASN A 562 2.35 2.64 34.41
C ASN A 562 3.57 1.73 34.66
N GLN A 563 4.55 1.66 33.76
CA GLN A 563 5.61 0.63 33.78
C GLN A 563 5.02 -0.80 33.90
N GLU A 564 4.00 -1.08 33.08
CA GLU A 564 3.19 -2.31 33.07
C GLU A 564 2.39 -2.60 34.36
N SER A 565 2.40 -1.71 35.36
CA SER A 565 1.54 -1.81 36.55
C SER A 565 0.06 -1.47 36.28
N GLN A 566 -0.79 -1.79 37.25
CA GLN A 566 -2.25 -2.03 37.13
C GLN A 566 -3.00 -1.22 36.05
N LEU A 567 -3.62 -1.96 35.12
CA LEU A 567 -4.46 -1.40 34.05
C LEU A 567 -5.85 -0.97 34.56
N HIS A 568 -6.49 -0.06 33.83
CA HIS A 568 -7.90 0.27 34.03
C HIS A 568 -8.78 -0.99 33.88
N THR A 569 -9.81 -1.13 34.71
CA THR A 569 -10.65 -2.33 34.85
C THR A 569 -11.33 -2.80 33.57
N ILE A 570 -11.50 -1.91 32.58
CA ILE A 570 -11.98 -2.26 31.23
C ILE A 570 -11.08 -3.30 30.54
N TYR A 571 -9.79 -3.35 30.85
CA TYR A 571 -8.83 -4.28 30.22
C TYR A 571 -8.67 -5.60 31.00
N THR A 572 -9.28 -5.70 32.17
CA THR A 572 -9.39 -6.90 33.01
C THR A 572 -10.84 -7.38 33.14
N ASP A 573 -11.77 -6.74 32.43
CA ASP A 573 -13.18 -7.13 32.36
C ASP A 573 -13.31 -8.42 31.53
N LYS A 574 -14.10 -9.36 32.03
CA LYS A 574 -14.40 -10.63 31.36
C LYS A 574 -15.02 -10.41 29.98
N SER A 575 -15.80 -9.34 29.78
CA SER A 575 -16.31 -8.98 28.45
C SER A 575 -15.21 -8.55 27.48
N TYR A 576 -14.14 -7.91 27.99
CA TYR A 576 -12.99 -7.52 27.16
C TYR A 576 -12.15 -8.74 26.81
N GLU A 577 -11.93 -9.66 27.75
CA GLU A 577 -11.30 -10.96 27.51
C GLU A 577 -12.08 -11.73 26.43
N LEU A 578 -13.39 -11.95 26.62
CA LEU A 578 -14.26 -12.64 25.65
C LEU A 578 -14.28 -11.97 24.27
N MET A 579 -14.17 -10.64 24.21
CA MET A 579 -14.12 -9.89 22.94
C MET A 579 -12.76 -10.04 22.23
N ASN A 580 -11.68 -10.33 22.95
CA ASN A 580 -10.34 -10.57 22.39
C ASN A 580 -10.03 -12.06 22.18
N HIS A 581 -10.81 -12.96 22.80
CA HIS A 581 -10.71 -14.42 22.61
C HIS A 581 -11.42 -14.86 21.32
N HIS A 582 -10.76 -14.64 20.17
CA HIS A 582 -11.34 -14.82 18.84
C HIS A 582 -11.53 -16.30 18.42
N ILE A 583 -12.60 -16.93 18.91
CA ILE A 583 -12.97 -18.32 18.57
C ILE A 583 -13.18 -18.49 17.07
N LEU A 584 -13.70 -17.48 16.38
CA LEU A 584 -13.82 -17.45 14.92
C LEU A 584 -12.95 -16.32 14.36
N SER A 585 -11.72 -16.64 13.96
CA SER A 585 -10.82 -15.70 13.30
C SER A 585 -10.98 -15.81 11.79
N THR A 586 -11.43 -14.75 11.12
CA THR A 586 -11.88 -14.81 9.72
C THR A 586 -11.15 -13.79 8.83
N SER A 587 -10.97 -14.15 7.55
CA SER A 587 -10.31 -13.28 6.56
C SER A 587 -10.87 -13.52 5.15
N THR A 588 -11.25 -12.45 4.46
CA THR A 588 -11.79 -12.46 3.10
C THR A 588 -10.81 -11.88 2.09
N ILE A 589 -10.37 -12.71 1.16
CA ILE A 589 -9.48 -12.31 0.06
C ILE A 589 -9.88 -13.11 -1.18
N THR A 590 -10.18 -12.43 -2.28
CA THR A 590 -10.46 -13.07 -3.58
C THR A 590 -9.49 -12.57 -4.65
N SER A 591 -8.86 -13.49 -5.38
CA SER A 591 -8.09 -13.21 -6.59
C SER A 591 -8.33 -14.30 -7.63
N LYS A 592 -8.18 -13.96 -8.92
CA LYS A 592 -8.19 -14.95 -10.02
C LYS A 592 -6.92 -15.80 -10.12
N TYR A 593 -5.86 -15.45 -9.38
CA TYR A 593 -4.55 -16.10 -9.41
C TYR A 593 -4.25 -16.94 -8.14
N ILE A 594 -5.12 -16.90 -7.13
CA ILE A 594 -4.90 -17.53 -5.82
C ILE A 594 -6.04 -18.52 -5.57
N ALA A 595 -5.70 -19.81 -5.48
CA ALA A 595 -6.66 -20.91 -5.33
C ALA A 595 -7.04 -21.19 -3.85
N ALA A 596 -6.14 -20.88 -2.92
CA ALA A 596 -6.41 -20.93 -1.50
C ALA A 596 -5.51 -19.97 -0.72
N ILE A 597 -6.01 -19.50 0.42
CA ILE A 597 -5.22 -18.84 1.47
C ILE A 597 -5.55 -19.54 2.77
N GLY A 598 -4.60 -19.62 3.70
CA GLY A 598 -4.86 -20.20 5.01
C GLY A 598 -3.88 -19.74 6.08
N PHE A 599 -4.33 -19.91 7.32
CA PHE A 599 -3.69 -19.52 8.57
C PHE A 599 -4.16 -20.47 9.67
N GLY A 600 -3.41 -20.59 10.77
CA GLY A 600 -3.84 -21.39 11.92
C GLY A 600 -4.93 -20.67 12.75
N PRO A 601 -5.59 -21.38 13.68
CA PRO A 601 -6.37 -20.73 14.72
C PRO A 601 -5.49 -19.81 15.56
N VAL A 602 -6.01 -18.65 15.97
CA VAL A 602 -5.28 -17.69 16.81
C VAL A 602 -5.29 -18.04 18.30
N ILE A 603 -6.01 -19.11 18.66
CA ILE A 603 -6.19 -19.67 20.01
C ILE A 603 -6.51 -21.17 19.89
N ASP A 604 -6.15 -21.95 20.91
CA ASP A 604 -6.24 -23.42 20.91
C ASP A 604 -7.66 -23.95 20.63
N ASN A 605 -8.69 -23.33 21.21
CA ASN A 605 -10.09 -23.71 21.02
C ASN A 605 -10.83 -22.85 19.97
N GLY A 606 -10.11 -22.38 18.95
CA GLY A 606 -10.66 -21.57 17.86
C GLY A 606 -10.58 -22.21 16.47
N PHE A 607 -10.96 -21.40 15.48
CA PHE A 607 -10.95 -21.71 14.07
C PHE A 607 -10.26 -20.58 13.28
N GLY A 608 -9.39 -20.93 12.34
CA GLY A 608 -8.91 -20.02 11.29
C GLY A 608 -9.74 -20.22 10.03
N VAL A 609 -10.51 -19.21 9.61
CA VAL A 609 -11.44 -19.28 8.48
C VAL A 609 -11.04 -18.29 7.39
N TRP A 610 -10.41 -18.78 6.33
CA TRP A 610 -10.34 -18.01 5.08
C TRP A 610 -11.58 -18.30 4.23
N TYR A 611 -12.06 -17.28 3.52
CA TYR A 611 -13.05 -17.48 2.46
C TYR A 611 -12.81 -16.57 1.25
N ALA A 612 -13.20 -17.09 0.09
CA ALA A 612 -13.26 -16.36 -1.17
C ALA A 612 -14.67 -16.43 -1.76
N ILE A 613 -15.06 -15.35 -2.43
CA ILE A 613 -16.37 -15.25 -3.09
C ILE A 613 -16.12 -14.87 -4.53
N ASN A 614 -16.30 -15.81 -5.44
CA ASN A 614 -16.21 -15.59 -6.87
C ASN A 614 -17.58 -15.17 -7.42
N ASP A 615 -17.65 -14.90 -8.73
CA ASP A 615 -18.88 -14.34 -9.29
C ASP A 615 -20.06 -15.33 -9.31
N ASN A 616 -19.79 -16.63 -9.47
CA ASN A 616 -20.81 -17.70 -9.47
C ASN A 616 -20.69 -18.71 -8.30
N GLN A 617 -19.56 -18.75 -7.58
CA GLN A 617 -19.27 -19.74 -6.52
C GLN A 617 -18.60 -19.09 -5.30
N CYS A 618 -18.62 -19.75 -4.15
CA CYS A 618 -17.79 -19.38 -3.00
C CYS A 618 -17.01 -20.57 -2.43
N GLN A 619 -16.00 -20.29 -1.61
CA GLN A 619 -15.07 -21.28 -1.08
C GLN A 619 -14.67 -20.87 0.34
N LEU A 620 -14.52 -21.85 1.24
CA LEU A 620 -13.97 -21.67 2.58
C LEU A 620 -12.85 -22.67 2.81
N LEU A 621 -11.80 -22.22 3.49
CA LEU A 621 -10.77 -23.08 4.09
C LEU A 621 -10.81 -22.84 5.59
N VAL A 622 -11.02 -23.91 6.35
CA VAL A 622 -11.16 -23.86 7.81
C VAL A 622 -10.07 -24.71 8.45
N THR A 623 -9.35 -24.11 9.39
CA THR A 623 -8.39 -24.80 10.27
C THR A 623 -8.92 -24.84 11.71
N SER A 624 -8.62 -25.91 12.45
CA SER A 624 -8.81 -25.98 13.91
C SER A 624 -7.85 -27.01 14.52
N PHE A 625 -7.48 -26.82 15.79
CA PHE A 625 -6.80 -27.87 16.55
C PHE A 625 -7.75 -28.99 17.02
N MET A 626 -9.07 -28.77 16.90
CA MET A 626 -10.11 -29.68 17.39
C MET A 626 -10.73 -30.47 16.22
N LYS A 627 -10.22 -31.68 15.96
CA LYS A 627 -10.63 -32.51 14.82
C LYS A 627 -12.14 -32.76 14.72
N GLN A 628 -12.77 -33.07 15.85
CA GLN A 628 -14.21 -33.37 15.88
C GLN A 628 -15.03 -32.11 15.63
N GLU A 629 -14.78 -31.01 16.36
CA GLU A 629 -15.49 -29.75 16.13
C GLU A 629 -15.31 -29.22 14.71
N LEU A 630 -14.15 -29.42 14.07
CA LEU A 630 -13.96 -29.10 12.65
C LEU A 630 -14.86 -29.94 11.73
N SER A 631 -14.99 -31.24 11.98
CA SER A 631 -15.90 -32.12 11.23
C SER A 631 -17.34 -31.64 11.36
N ASP A 632 -17.77 -31.37 12.59
CA ASP A 632 -19.13 -30.95 12.90
C ASP A 632 -19.44 -29.56 12.34
N PHE A 633 -18.50 -28.61 12.42
CA PHE A 633 -18.60 -27.28 11.82
C PHE A 633 -18.74 -27.34 10.30
N MET A 634 -17.92 -28.15 9.64
CA MET A 634 -18.01 -28.35 8.19
C MET A 634 -19.29 -29.10 7.78
N GLN A 635 -19.82 -29.98 8.62
CA GLN A 635 -21.14 -30.60 8.43
C GLN A 635 -22.28 -29.59 8.66
N ALA A 636 -22.17 -28.69 9.63
CA ALA A 636 -23.15 -27.64 9.90
C ALA A 636 -23.25 -26.61 8.78
N ILE A 637 -22.14 -26.35 8.06
CA ILE A 637 -22.12 -25.60 6.79
C ILE A 637 -22.84 -26.40 5.70
N ARG A 638 -22.39 -27.64 5.40
CA ARG A 638 -22.96 -28.49 4.33
C ARG A 638 -24.45 -28.80 4.50
N ALA A 639 -24.93 -28.96 5.74
CA ALA A 639 -26.35 -29.22 6.01
C ALA A 639 -27.28 -28.08 5.55
N GLN A 640 -26.76 -26.88 5.27
CA GLN A 640 -27.54 -25.74 4.79
C GLN A 640 -27.79 -25.80 3.27
N SER A 641 -26.92 -26.45 2.48
CA SER A 641 -27.12 -26.67 1.04
C SER A 641 -27.94 -27.94 0.74
N VAL A 642 -27.75 -29.02 1.52
CA VAL A 642 -28.39 -30.33 1.30
C VAL A 642 -29.91 -30.35 1.53
N LEU A 643 -30.48 -29.43 2.32
CA LEU A 643 -31.91 -29.40 2.68
C LEU A 643 -32.90 -29.29 1.50
N LYS A 644 -32.44 -29.04 0.28
CA LYS A 644 -33.27 -29.10 -0.95
C LYS A 644 -33.41 -30.50 -1.56
N GLN A 645 -32.49 -31.43 -1.34
CA GLN A 645 -32.49 -32.74 -2.02
C GLN A 645 -33.35 -33.82 -1.33
N GLN A 646 -33.77 -33.61 -0.08
CA GLN A 646 -34.56 -34.60 0.67
C GLN A 646 -36.08 -34.38 0.58
N GLN A 647 -36.56 -33.25 0.06
CA GLN A 647 -38.00 -32.98 -0.09
C GLN A 647 -38.62 -33.58 -1.35
N SER A 648 -37.83 -34.12 -2.27
CA SER A 648 -38.28 -34.74 -3.54
C SER A 648 -38.65 -36.22 -3.43
N THR A 649 -38.38 -36.88 -2.29
CA THR A 649 -38.18 -38.35 -2.27
C THR A 649 -39.01 -39.09 -1.23
N GLN A 650 -40.10 -38.51 -0.73
CA GLN A 650 -41.08 -39.20 0.13
C GLN A 650 -42.53 -38.75 -0.12
N ARG A 651 -43.21 -39.40 -1.07
CA ARG A 651 -44.68 -39.57 -1.08
C ARG A 651 -45.13 -40.57 -2.16
N GLU A 652 -45.13 -41.84 -1.83
CA GLU A 652 -45.86 -42.86 -2.59
C GLU A 652 -46.30 -43.99 -1.65
N ARG A 653 -47.55 -44.45 -1.82
CA ARG A 653 -48.11 -45.68 -1.23
C ARG A 653 -48.70 -46.48 -2.38
N MET A 654 -48.41 -47.77 -2.45
CA MET A 654 -48.78 -48.62 -3.59
C MET A 654 -50.29 -48.81 -3.75
N PRO A 655 -50.86 -48.53 -4.95
CA PRO A 655 -52.17 -49.03 -5.38
C PRO A 655 -52.09 -50.47 -5.93
N SER A 656 -53.20 -50.99 -6.46
CA SER A 656 -53.36 -52.39 -6.85
C SER A 656 -52.85 -52.70 -8.27
N ILE A 657 -52.94 -53.97 -8.66
CA ILE A 657 -52.52 -54.45 -9.99
C ILE A 657 -53.48 -53.99 -11.11
N ALA A 658 -54.76 -53.78 -10.80
CA ALA A 658 -55.74 -53.32 -11.80
C ALA A 658 -55.49 -51.86 -12.20
N ASP A 659 -55.23 -51.00 -11.21
CA ASP A 659 -54.98 -49.56 -11.42
C ASP A 659 -53.79 -49.33 -12.37
N LYS A 660 -52.71 -50.12 -12.16
CA LYS A 660 -51.48 -50.05 -12.94
C LYS A 660 -51.65 -50.32 -14.43
N GLN A 661 -52.65 -51.10 -14.84
CA GLN A 661 -52.80 -51.47 -16.24
C GLN A 661 -53.35 -50.29 -17.05
N THR A 662 -54.40 -49.63 -16.54
CA THR A 662 -54.94 -48.38 -17.10
C THR A 662 -53.93 -47.23 -17.01
N GLU A 663 -53.20 -47.13 -15.89
CA GLU A 663 -52.17 -46.11 -15.69
C GLU A 663 -50.98 -46.28 -16.65
N LEU A 664 -50.58 -47.53 -16.98
CA LEU A 664 -49.58 -47.77 -18.03
C LEU A 664 -50.06 -47.31 -19.41
N GLU A 665 -51.33 -47.52 -19.75
CA GLU A 665 -51.87 -47.11 -21.05
C GLU A 665 -51.90 -45.58 -21.20
N GLU A 666 -52.36 -44.85 -20.16
CA GLU A 666 -52.23 -43.38 -20.12
C GLU A 666 -50.77 -42.90 -20.19
N ILE A 667 -49.85 -43.57 -19.48
CA ILE A 667 -48.42 -43.21 -19.51
C ILE A 667 -47.83 -43.46 -20.90
N ILE A 668 -48.17 -44.57 -21.57
CA ILE A 668 -47.74 -44.87 -22.94
C ILE A 668 -48.28 -43.83 -23.92
N GLU A 669 -49.52 -43.37 -23.76
CA GLU A 669 -50.09 -42.32 -24.62
C GLU A 669 -49.45 -40.95 -24.39
N LYS A 670 -49.26 -40.54 -23.12
CA LYS A 670 -48.48 -39.34 -22.75
C LYS A 670 -47.04 -39.41 -23.27
N LEU A 671 -46.38 -40.57 -23.20
CA LEU A 671 -45.04 -40.77 -23.74
C LEU A 671 -44.99 -40.66 -25.28
N LYS A 672 -46.01 -41.15 -26.00
CA LYS A 672 -46.11 -40.95 -27.47
C LYS A 672 -46.21 -39.47 -27.81
N ILE A 673 -47.08 -38.71 -27.13
CA ILE A 673 -47.26 -37.27 -27.32
C ILE A 673 -45.94 -36.54 -27.03
N ASN A 674 -45.32 -36.78 -25.88
CA ASN A 674 -44.03 -36.17 -25.50
C ASN A 674 -42.90 -36.50 -26.48
N LEU A 675 -42.87 -37.72 -27.03
CA LEU A 675 -41.87 -38.14 -28.03
C LEU A 675 -42.12 -37.47 -29.39
N GLN A 676 -43.37 -37.22 -29.76
CA GLN A 676 -43.74 -36.47 -30.95
C GLN A 676 -43.40 -34.97 -30.81
N GLU A 677 -43.66 -34.36 -29.66
CA GLU A 677 -43.21 -32.99 -29.35
C GLU A 677 -41.68 -32.88 -29.35
N ALA A 678 -40.98 -33.85 -28.75
CA ALA A 678 -39.53 -33.89 -28.74
C ALA A 678 -38.95 -34.00 -30.16
N ASN A 679 -39.52 -34.84 -31.03
CA ASN A 679 -39.11 -34.95 -32.43
C ASN A 679 -39.34 -33.64 -33.20
N ASN A 680 -40.50 -33.00 -33.05
CA ASN A 680 -40.78 -31.69 -33.65
C ASN A 680 -39.76 -30.63 -33.19
N LYS A 681 -39.41 -30.62 -31.89
CA LYS A 681 -38.43 -29.70 -31.32
C LYS A 681 -37.00 -29.98 -31.79
N ILE A 682 -36.63 -31.25 -31.96
CA ILE A 682 -35.35 -31.66 -32.57
C ILE A 682 -35.29 -31.23 -34.04
N GLN A 683 -36.40 -31.30 -34.78
CA GLN A 683 -36.46 -30.84 -36.17
C GLN A 683 -36.31 -29.31 -36.28
N LEU A 684 -36.96 -28.55 -35.39
CA LEU A 684 -36.79 -27.10 -35.29
C LEU A 684 -35.34 -26.72 -34.97
N LEU A 685 -34.74 -27.35 -33.94
CA LEU A 685 -33.35 -27.11 -33.53
C LEU A 685 -32.33 -27.49 -34.63
N LYS A 686 -32.65 -28.43 -35.52
CA LYS A 686 -31.83 -28.70 -36.71
C LYS A 686 -31.88 -27.54 -37.71
N SER A 687 -33.07 -27.02 -38.05
CA SER A 687 -33.18 -25.86 -38.94
C SER A 687 -32.55 -24.59 -38.37
N GLU A 688 -32.64 -24.36 -37.05
CA GLU A 688 -31.94 -23.25 -36.39
C GLU A 688 -30.41 -23.40 -36.48
N ASN A 689 -29.88 -24.61 -36.27
CA ASN A 689 -28.44 -24.87 -36.45
C ASN A 689 -28.00 -24.67 -37.90
N GLU A 690 -28.78 -25.09 -38.91
CA GLU A 690 -28.44 -24.84 -40.32
C GLU A 690 -28.42 -23.35 -40.70
N ILE A 691 -29.24 -22.52 -40.05
CA ILE A 691 -29.22 -21.06 -40.21
C ILE A 691 -27.98 -20.47 -39.51
N LEU A 692 -27.70 -20.87 -38.27
CA LEU A 692 -26.55 -20.40 -37.50
C LEU A 692 -25.21 -20.80 -38.17
N GLN A 693 -25.13 -21.98 -38.79
CA GLN A 693 -23.95 -22.42 -39.53
C GLN A 693 -23.67 -21.48 -40.72
N LYS A 694 -24.72 -21.13 -41.50
CA LYS A 694 -24.61 -20.20 -42.64
C LYS A 694 -24.24 -18.77 -42.21
N GLU A 695 -24.76 -18.31 -41.06
CA GLU A 695 -24.37 -17.02 -40.48
C GLU A 695 -22.89 -17.05 -40.02
N GLN A 696 -22.44 -18.14 -39.39
CA GLN A 696 -21.05 -18.31 -38.97
C GLN A 696 -20.09 -18.33 -40.17
N ASP A 697 -20.40 -19.04 -41.26
CA ASP A 697 -19.57 -19.08 -42.46
C ASP A 697 -19.48 -17.69 -43.14
N ARG A 698 -20.60 -16.97 -43.19
CA ARG A 698 -20.65 -15.57 -43.65
C ARG A 698 -19.80 -14.63 -42.77
N LEU A 699 -19.83 -14.82 -41.45
CA LEU A 699 -18.99 -14.05 -40.51
C LEU A 699 -17.51 -14.40 -40.68
N ASN A 700 -17.17 -15.67 -40.92
CA ASN A 700 -15.80 -16.12 -41.21
C ASN A 700 -15.24 -15.45 -42.49
N GLU A 701 -16.03 -15.32 -43.54
CA GLU A 701 -15.64 -14.56 -44.74
C GLU A 701 -15.36 -13.07 -44.44
N VAL A 702 -16.27 -12.42 -43.71
CA VAL A 702 -16.14 -10.99 -43.36
C VAL A 702 -14.90 -10.77 -42.49
N GLN A 703 -14.67 -11.63 -41.50
CA GLN A 703 -13.47 -11.61 -40.67
C GLN A 703 -12.20 -11.80 -41.52
N THR A 704 -12.20 -12.72 -42.48
CA THR A 704 -11.06 -12.96 -43.39
C THR A 704 -10.76 -11.72 -44.25
N LYS A 705 -11.78 -11.05 -44.78
CA LYS A 705 -11.64 -9.79 -45.52
C LYS A 705 -11.05 -8.67 -44.65
N ILE A 706 -11.57 -8.48 -43.43
CA ILE A 706 -11.08 -7.47 -42.47
C ILE A 706 -9.62 -7.75 -42.05
N VAL A 707 -9.26 -9.01 -41.79
CA VAL A 707 -7.89 -9.41 -41.45
C VAL A 707 -6.92 -9.11 -42.60
N ASN A 708 -7.31 -9.38 -43.85
CA ASN A 708 -6.48 -9.09 -45.02
C ASN A 708 -6.30 -7.58 -45.27
N GLU A 709 -7.35 -6.77 -45.12
CA GLU A 709 -7.21 -5.30 -45.14
C GLU A 709 -6.31 -4.77 -44.03
N SER A 710 -6.47 -5.28 -42.81
CA SER A 710 -5.66 -4.87 -41.66
C SER A 710 -4.20 -5.21 -41.87
N ARG A 711 -3.89 -6.42 -42.37
CA ARG A 711 -2.54 -6.87 -42.69
C ARG A 711 -1.88 -6.02 -43.79
N LYS A 712 -2.66 -5.56 -44.78
CA LYS A 712 -2.16 -4.63 -45.80
C LYS A 712 -1.83 -3.25 -45.21
N ARG A 713 -2.75 -2.67 -44.43
CA ARG A 713 -2.49 -1.39 -43.71
C ARG A 713 -1.28 -1.49 -42.78
N GLU A 714 -1.09 -2.63 -42.11
CA GLU A 714 0.09 -2.89 -41.27
C GLU A 714 1.40 -2.93 -42.09
N GLN A 715 1.40 -3.58 -43.26
CA GLN A 715 2.57 -3.60 -44.15
C GLN A 715 2.93 -2.20 -44.68
N ASP A 716 1.93 -1.39 -45.01
CA ASP A 716 2.18 -0.03 -45.52
C ASP A 716 2.67 0.92 -44.40
N LEU A 717 2.12 0.81 -43.18
CA LEU A 717 2.64 1.50 -41.99
C LEU A 717 4.07 1.08 -41.62
N ARG A 718 4.40 -0.22 -41.72
CA ARG A 718 5.76 -0.73 -41.50
C ARG A 718 6.78 -0.12 -42.46
N LYS A 719 6.44 0.04 -43.75
CA LYS A 719 7.30 0.72 -44.73
C LYS A 719 7.51 2.19 -44.39
N GLN A 720 6.44 2.91 -44.01
CA GLN A 720 6.54 4.31 -43.63
C GLN A 720 7.46 4.50 -42.41
N HIS A 721 7.27 3.70 -41.36
CA HIS A 721 8.14 3.77 -40.18
C HIS A 721 9.59 3.38 -40.47
N GLN A 722 9.85 2.51 -41.45
CA GLN A 722 11.23 2.19 -41.83
C GLN A 722 11.93 3.41 -42.49
N MET A 723 11.25 4.14 -43.37
CA MET A 723 11.78 5.41 -43.92
C MET A 723 11.99 6.49 -42.83
N GLU A 724 11.09 6.55 -41.83
CA GLU A 724 11.24 7.47 -40.69
C GLU A 724 12.43 7.09 -39.80
N LEU A 725 12.68 5.78 -39.59
CA LEU A 725 13.85 5.29 -38.85
C LEU A 725 15.16 5.60 -39.59
N GLU A 726 15.26 5.29 -40.88
CA GLU A 726 16.43 5.59 -41.71
C GLU A 726 16.75 7.11 -41.69
N LYS A 727 15.71 7.96 -41.72
CA LYS A 727 15.88 9.42 -41.58
C LYS A 727 16.40 9.82 -40.18
N MET A 728 15.84 9.24 -39.12
CA MET A 728 16.26 9.49 -37.73
C MET A 728 17.69 9.02 -37.44
N GLU A 729 18.10 7.89 -37.99
CA GLU A 729 19.46 7.35 -37.82
C GLU A 729 20.50 8.24 -38.50
N ASN A 730 20.22 8.72 -39.72
CA ASN A 730 21.08 9.70 -40.40
C ASN A 730 21.19 11.03 -39.62
N GLU A 731 20.10 11.53 -39.04
CA GLU A 731 20.14 12.75 -38.23
C GLU A 731 20.88 12.55 -36.89
N CYS A 732 20.74 11.37 -36.28
CA CYS A 732 21.48 10.99 -35.07
C CYS A 732 22.99 10.89 -35.35
N LEU A 733 23.38 10.23 -36.44
CA LEU A 733 24.77 10.09 -36.89
C LEU A 733 25.41 11.48 -37.11
N LYS A 734 24.68 12.41 -37.72
CA LYS A 734 25.15 13.79 -37.89
C LYS A 734 25.42 14.47 -36.53
N ARG A 735 24.44 14.46 -35.62
CA ARG A 735 24.58 15.08 -34.28
C ARG A 735 25.71 14.44 -33.46
N MET A 736 25.99 13.15 -33.66
CA MET A 736 27.11 12.46 -33.02
C MET A 736 28.47 12.98 -33.52
N ASN A 737 28.59 13.24 -34.83
CA ASN A 737 29.80 13.84 -35.41
C ASN A 737 29.97 15.30 -34.94
N ASP A 738 28.90 16.11 -35.01
CA ASP A 738 28.90 17.51 -34.53
C ASP A 738 29.37 17.60 -33.05
N SER A 739 28.92 16.66 -32.21
CA SER A 739 29.33 16.52 -30.80
C SER A 739 30.79 16.08 -30.63
N HIS A 740 31.28 15.18 -31.48
CA HIS A 740 32.67 14.71 -31.45
C HIS A 740 33.67 15.84 -31.74
N ASP A 741 33.39 16.67 -32.76
CA ASP A 741 34.22 17.83 -33.08
C ASP A 741 34.16 18.91 -31.98
N MET A 742 32.99 19.14 -31.37
CA MET A 742 32.88 20.03 -30.21
C MET A 742 33.72 19.52 -29.02
N MET A 743 33.67 18.22 -28.71
CA MET A 743 34.47 17.62 -27.64
C MET A 743 35.99 17.70 -27.93
N LYS A 744 36.39 17.60 -29.20
CA LYS A 744 37.78 17.77 -29.64
C LYS A 744 38.28 19.20 -29.43
N ASN A 745 37.44 20.21 -29.69
CA ASN A 745 37.77 21.62 -29.45
C ASN A 745 37.91 21.93 -27.95
N VAL A 746 36.96 21.49 -27.12
CA VAL A 746 37.02 21.67 -25.66
C VAL A 746 38.26 20.98 -25.06
N LYS A 747 38.68 19.85 -25.61
CA LYS A 747 39.94 19.20 -25.20
C LYS A 747 41.16 20.07 -25.53
N LEU A 748 41.21 20.66 -26.72
CA LEU A 748 42.32 21.53 -27.14
C LEU A 748 42.44 22.78 -26.24
N GLU A 749 41.31 23.38 -25.85
CA GLU A 749 41.26 24.51 -24.90
C GLU A 749 41.74 24.12 -23.50
N ASN A 750 41.37 22.93 -23.02
CA ASN A 750 41.83 22.43 -21.72
C ASN A 750 43.34 22.10 -21.74
N ASP A 751 43.85 21.57 -22.85
CA ASP A 751 45.27 21.24 -23.00
C ASP A 751 46.13 22.54 -23.06
N THR A 752 45.68 23.61 -23.75
CA THR A 752 46.37 24.92 -23.73
C THR A 752 46.31 25.59 -22.36
N LEU A 753 45.16 25.58 -21.68
CA LEU A 753 45.02 26.10 -20.32
C LEU A 753 45.94 25.35 -19.33
N SER A 754 46.07 24.02 -19.49
CA SER A 754 47.00 23.19 -18.71
C SER A 754 48.47 23.55 -18.94
N THR A 755 48.86 23.94 -20.17
CA THR A 755 50.22 24.46 -20.42
C THR A 755 50.45 25.82 -19.78
N THR A 756 49.51 26.77 -19.89
CA THR A 756 49.64 28.11 -19.29
C THR A 756 49.78 28.05 -17.76
N PHE A 757 49.03 27.18 -17.08
CA PHE A 757 49.19 27.00 -15.63
C PHE A 757 50.56 26.40 -15.24
N LYS A 758 51.13 25.50 -16.06
CA LYS A 758 52.48 24.96 -15.81
C LYS A 758 53.55 26.05 -15.91
N GLU A 759 53.44 26.92 -16.91
CA GLU A 759 54.35 28.06 -17.13
C GLU A 759 54.29 29.06 -15.96
N GLN A 760 53.09 29.38 -15.47
CA GLN A 760 52.92 30.22 -14.28
C GLN A 760 53.56 29.59 -13.02
N ILE A 761 53.41 28.28 -12.82
CA ILE A 761 54.00 27.57 -11.69
C ILE A 761 55.54 27.57 -11.77
N THR A 762 56.14 27.40 -12.96
CA THR A 762 57.60 27.51 -13.11
C THR A 762 58.11 28.92 -12.92
N ALA A 763 57.40 29.96 -13.36
CA ALA A 763 57.75 31.35 -13.10
C ALA A 763 57.80 31.66 -11.58
N ILE A 764 56.74 31.29 -10.85
CA ILE A 764 56.67 31.43 -9.38
C ILE A 764 57.80 30.66 -8.69
N LYS A 765 58.13 29.46 -9.17
CA LYS A 765 59.24 28.66 -8.62
C LYS A 765 60.60 29.36 -8.78
N ILE A 766 60.86 29.98 -9.93
CA ILE A 766 62.11 30.72 -10.20
C ILE A 766 62.24 31.94 -9.27
N ASP A 767 61.15 32.67 -9.03
CA ASP A 767 61.18 33.84 -8.12
C ASP A 767 61.28 33.44 -6.65
N HIS A 768 60.73 32.29 -6.24
CA HIS A 768 61.02 31.70 -4.94
C HIS A 768 62.49 31.27 -4.80
N GLU A 769 63.09 30.64 -5.82
CA GLU A 769 64.52 30.25 -5.80
C GLU A 769 65.45 31.47 -5.73
N ARG A 770 65.12 32.56 -6.44
CA ARG A 770 65.79 33.87 -6.30
C ARG A 770 65.66 34.43 -4.88
N SER A 771 64.45 34.42 -4.32
CA SER A 771 64.18 34.95 -2.97
C SER A 771 64.95 34.18 -1.88
N ILE A 772 65.02 32.85 -2.01
CA ILE A 772 65.81 31.99 -1.13
C ILE A 772 67.30 32.32 -1.24
N SER A 773 67.83 32.54 -2.44
CA SER A 773 69.24 32.93 -2.63
C SER A 773 69.57 34.28 -1.97
N ILE A 774 68.68 35.28 -2.07
CA ILE A 774 68.84 36.58 -1.41
C ILE A 774 68.87 36.42 0.12
N LEU A 775 67.94 35.64 0.68
CA LEU A 775 67.88 35.36 2.13
C LEU A 775 69.10 34.56 2.62
N GLN A 776 69.63 33.63 1.82
CA GLN A 776 70.86 32.90 2.13
C GLN A 776 72.08 33.83 2.17
N ASN A 777 72.20 34.75 1.22
CA ASN A 777 73.28 35.75 1.21
C ASN A 777 73.20 36.69 2.43
N GLN A 778 72.00 37.16 2.80
CA GLN A 778 71.79 37.95 4.01
C GLN A 778 72.16 37.17 5.29
N LEU A 779 71.74 35.90 5.40
CA LEU A 779 72.09 35.03 6.52
C LEU A 779 73.61 34.78 6.61
N GLN A 780 74.31 34.70 5.47
CA GLN A 780 75.76 34.56 5.44
C GLN A 780 76.48 35.85 5.87
N ALA A 781 75.98 37.03 5.47
CA ALA A 781 76.50 38.32 5.92
C ALA A 781 76.36 38.48 7.44
N SER A 782 75.16 38.29 8.01
CA SER A 782 74.96 38.38 9.46
C SER A 782 75.73 37.31 10.25
N LYS A 783 76.02 36.14 9.66
CA LYS A 783 76.93 35.16 10.29
C LYS A 783 78.36 35.68 10.38
N GLN A 784 78.89 36.28 9.32
CA GLN A 784 80.22 36.91 9.34
C GLN A 784 80.27 38.09 10.31
N GLU A 785 79.20 38.87 10.42
CA GLU A 785 79.06 39.98 11.37
C GLU A 785 79.06 39.48 12.84
N ILE A 786 78.32 38.41 13.13
CA ILE A 786 78.35 37.72 14.44
C ILE A 786 79.76 37.15 14.74
N GLU A 787 80.48 36.65 13.75
CA GLU A 787 81.82 36.09 13.91
C GLU A 787 82.88 37.19 14.15
N GLN A 788 82.76 38.35 13.47
CA GLN A 788 83.54 39.55 13.79
C GLN A 788 83.25 40.06 15.20
N LEU A 789 81.97 40.08 15.63
CA LEU A 789 81.57 40.48 16.98
C LEU A 789 82.11 39.51 18.05
N LYS A 790 82.10 38.18 17.79
CA LYS A 790 82.74 37.18 18.66
C LYS A 790 84.24 37.44 18.79
N ASN A 791 84.96 37.56 17.68
CA ASN A 791 86.40 37.82 17.68
C ASN A 791 86.74 39.14 18.42
N ARG A 792 85.87 40.16 18.32
CA ARG A 792 86.01 41.42 19.04
C ARG A 792 85.72 41.29 20.54
N MET A 793 84.76 40.46 20.96
CA MET A 793 84.55 40.13 22.38
C MET A 793 85.68 39.26 22.95
N GLU A 794 86.30 38.40 22.13
CA GLU A 794 87.44 37.57 22.54
C GLU A 794 88.70 38.41 22.71
N LEU A 795 88.93 39.38 21.83
CA LEU A 795 89.96 40.42 21.99
C LEU A 795 89.73 41.23 23.29
N LEU A 796 88.49 41.66 23.54
CA LEU A 796 88.09 42.39 24.76
C LEU A 796 88.21 41.54 26.04
N ARG A 797 88.13 40.22 25.94
CA ARG A 797 88.44 39.30 27.05
C ARG A 797 89.95 39.22 27.30
N GLN A 798 90.76 39.15 26.24
CA GLN A 798 92.22 39.10 26.39
C GLN A 798 92.79 40.42 26.95
N THR A 799 92.22 41.59 26.63
CA THR A 799 92.61 42.87 27.25
C THR A 799 92.13 43.07 28.69
N ASN A 800 91.29 42.17 29.24
CA ASN A 800 90.72 42.27 30.59
C ASN A 800 91.25 41.21 31.57
N VAL A 801 92.40 40.59 31.28
CA VAL A 801 93.11 39.70 32.22
C VAL A 801 94.31 40.41 32.87
N ASP A 802 95.04 41.23 32.11
CA ASP A 802 96.18 41.99 32.62
C ASP A 802 95.78 43.40 33.07
N ASN A 803 95.36 43.52 34.34
CA ASN A 803 95.84 44.54 35.28
C ASN A 803 95.11 44.46 36.64
N GLU A 804 95.58 43.57 37.53
CA GLU A 804 95.42 43.83 38.96
C GLU A 804 96.31 45.02 39.37
N LYS A 805 95.75 46.22 39.49
CA LYS A 805 95.97 47.11 40.66
C LYS A 805 95.18 48.42 40.68
N GLU A 806 94.94 48.84 41.92
CA GLU A 806 94.74 50.22 42.41
C GLU A 806 93.46 51.00 42.01
N SER A 807 92.65 51.27 43.05
CA SER A 807 91.75 52.43 43.21
C SER A 807 90.49 52.48 42.30
N SER A 808 89.39 53.17 42.65
CA SER A 808 88.86 53.63 43.95
C SER A 808 87.40 54.08 43.81
N GLN A 809 86.56 53.69 44.79
CA GLN A 809 85.56 54.50 45.52
C GLN A 809 84.46 55.36 44.83
N VAL A 810 83.31 55.48 45.54
CA VAL A 810 82.23 56.51 45.43
C VAL A 810 81.38 56.43 44.14
N VAL A 811 80.08 56.06 44.12
CA VAL A 811 78.83 56.46 44.85
C VAL A 811 78.11 57.68 44.22
N PHE A 812 76.77 57.64 44.21
CA PHE A 812 75.73 58.62 43.77
C PHE A 812 75.12 58.52 42.35
N ASN A 813 73.92 57.91 42.30
CA ASN A 813 72.60 58.53 42.06
C ASN A 813 72.42 59.82 41.21
N ASN A 814 71.22 59.89 40.60
CA ASN A 814 70.46 61.06 40.11
C ASN A 814 70.75 61.64 38.69
N ASP A 815 69.83 61.33 37.78
CA ASP A 815 68.90 62.27 37.13
C ASP A 815 69.36 63.50 36.30
N ILE A 816 69.03 63.41 34.99
CA ILE A 816 68.15 64.35 34.24
C ILE A 816 68.72 65.67 33.62
N ASN A 817 68.20 65.95 32.41
CA ASN A 817 68.16 67.22 31.63
C ASN A 817 69.42 67.80 30.95
N LYS A 818 69.40 67.78 29.61
CA LYS A 818 69.19 68.93 28.67
C LYS A 818 69.29 68.40 27.23
N GLU A 819 68.37 68.59 26.29
CA GLU A 819 67.54 69.74 25.88
C GLU A 819 68.31 71.00 25.43
N ASP A 820 68.15 71.33 24.15
CA ASP A 820 67.82 72.69 23.69
C ASP A 820 67.00 72.60 22.39
N ILE A 821 66.08 73.55 22.18
CA ILE A 821 65.09 73.59 21.08
C ILE A 821 64.99 75.05 20.59
N PRO A 822 64.73 75.31 19.29
CA PRO A 822 63.51 76.09 19.03
C PRO A 822 62.82 75.84 17.67
N TRP A 823 61.53 75.43 17.73
CA TRP A 823 60.48 75.74 16.74
C TRP A 823 60.64 75.09 15.32
N THR A 824 59.60 74.80 14.52
CA THR A 824 58.16 75.10 14.58
C THR A 824 57.32 74.04 13.82
N TYR A 825 56.10 73.75 14.30
CA TYR A 825 54.86 73.39 13.56
C TYR A 825 54.95 72.60 12.23
N SER A 826 54.28 71.45 12.07
CA SER A 826 52.79 71.30 12.07
C SER A 826 52.40 69.93 12.65
N GLU A 827 51.50 69.79 13.62
CA GLU A 827 50.05 70.07 13.60
C GLU A 827 49.23 69.25 12.57
N ARG A 828 48.46 68.31 13.14
CA ARG A 828 47.08 67.86 12.83
C ARG A 828 46.73 67.15 11.50
N GLN A 829 45.92 66.11 11.68
CA GLN A 829 44.77 65.69 10.87
C GLN A 829 44.57 66.32 9.49
N GLN A 830 44.67 65.50 8.45
CA GLN A 830 43.64 65.43 7.40
C GLN A 830 43.66 64.04 6.74
N GLY A 831 42.57 63.68 6.08
CA GLY A 831 42.50 62.52 5.19
C GLY A 831 42.27 62.97 3.74
N GLU A 832 41.62 62.12 2.95
CA GLU A 832 41.13 62.40 1.60
C GLU A 832 42.22 62.50 0.50
N GLY A 833 41.77 62.76 -0.74
CA GLY A 833 42.43 62.33 -1.99
C GLY A 833 41.98 60.91 -2.39
N SER A 834 40.75 60.61 -2.80
CA SER A 834 39.65 61.38 -3.40
C SER A 834 39.90 61.94 -4.82
N GLU A 835 39.21 61.37 -5.81
CA GLU A 835 38.74 62.08 -7.01
C GLU A 835 37.23 61.85 -7.19
N SER A 836 36.59 62.72 -7.99
CA SER A 836 35.14 62.98 -8.07
C SER A 836 34.36 61.96 -8.96
N ALA A 837 33.02 61.93 -9.02
CA ALA A 837 32.04 63.02 -8.89
C ALA A 837 30.61 62.62 -8.40
N SER A 838 29.73 63.63 -8.37
CA SER A 838 28.34 63.69 -7.87
C SER A 838 27.29 63.02 -8.80
N VAL A 839 25.98 62.87 -8.49
CA VAL A 839 24.93 63.85 -8.05
C VAL A 839 23.73 63.16 -7.36
N ASP A 840 23.16 63.84 -6.33
CA ASP A 840 21.80 63.90 -5.72
C ASP A 840 20.76 62.74 -5.91
N PHE A 841 19.93 62.35 -4.92
CA PHE A 841 18.90 63.17 -4.26
C PHE A 841 18.41 62.64 -2.87
N GLN A 842 17.82 63.51 -2.05
CA GLN A 842 17.08 63.24 -0.79
C GLN A 842 15.58 63.65 -0.94
N PRO A 843 14.58 63.34 -0.04
CA PRO A 843 14.56 63.55 1.43
C PRO A 843 13.77 62.44 2.21
N ALA A 844 13.13 62.67 3.37
CA ALA A 844 13.65 62.96 4.73
C ALA A 844 12.55 62.71 5.82
N ASP A 845 12.95 62.76 7.10
CA ASP A 845 12.21 63.02 8.37
C ASP A 845 10.77 62.55 8.67
N VAL A 846 10.57 62.00 9.89
CA VAL A 846 9.83 62.61 11.04
C VAL A 846 9.82 61.66 12.27
N ALA A 847 9.73 62.22 13.49
CA ALA A 847 9.74 61.50 14.78
C ALA A 847 8.36 60.88 15.19
N VAL A 848 8.12 60.19 16.32
CA VAL A 848 8.23 60.63 17.74
C VAL A 848 8.18 59.43 18.73
N LYS A 849 8.91 59.60 19.85
CA LYS A 849 8.88 59.01 21.23
C LYS A 849 7.96 57.82 21.63
N THR A 850 8.48 57.11 22.65
CA THR A 850 7.92 56.00 23.46
C THR A 850 6.73 56.33 24.37
N LEU A 851 5.93 55.31 24.68
CA LEU A 851 5.36 55.06 26.03
C LEU A 851 6.22 53.95 26.67
N GLU A 852 7.13 54.24 27.60
CA GLU A 852 6.91 54.51 29.03
C GLU A 852 6.39 53.32 29.87
N ASN A 853 7.29 52.75 30.67
CA ASN A 853 7.32 52.83 32.14
C ASN A 853 6.11 52.37 33.00
N VAL A 854 5.01 51.87 32.42
CA VAL A 854 3.82 51.48 33.20
C VAL A 854 3.99 50.15 33.97
N LEU A 855 4.90 49.25 33.54
CA LEU A 855 4.98 47.87 34.07
C LEU A 855 6.33 47.53 34.75
N PHE A 856 6.66 48.37 35.73
CA PHE A 856 7.52 48.10 36.90
C PHE A 856 9.06 48.04 36.72
N GLY A 857 9.73 48.70 37.67
CA GLY A 857 11.17 48.60 37.95
C GLY A 857 11.44 48.74 39.45
N ASN A 858 12.72 48.94 39.80
CA ASN A 858 13.26 49.27 41.13
C ASN A 858 13.35 48.15 42.21
N THR A 859 14.38 47.31 42.05
CA THR A 859 15.60 47.24 42.91
C THR A 859 15.56 47.34 44.46
N ASN A 860 16.41 46.50 45.08
CA ASN A 860 17.22 46.68 46.31
C ASN A 860 16.59 46.53 47.72
N THR A 861 16.97 45.43 48.42
CA THR A 861 17.61 45.33 49.78
C THR A 861 17.87 43.82 50.07
N ILE A 862 18.98 43.30 50.66
CA ILE A 862 19.59 43.51 52.00
C ILE A 862 18.66 42.98 53.12
N GLN A 863 19.02 42.08 54.06
CA GLN A 863 20.22 41.29 54.44
C GLN A 863 19.75 40.17 55.44
N SER A 864 20.48 39.13 55.90
CA SER A 864 21.57 38.25 55.40
C SER A 864 21.97 37.24 56.52
N SER A 865 22.44 36.01 56.22
CA SER A 865 22.99 35.08 57.23
C SER A 865 24.15 34.20 56.74
N SER A 866 25.08 33.86 57.65
CA SER A 866 26.28 33.01 57.47
C SER A 866 25.97 31.50 57.52
N SER A 867 26.87 30.53 57.27
CA SER A 867 28.35 30.52 57.41
C SER A 867 29.06 29.40 56.60
N ASN A 868 30.38 29.57 56.40
CA ASN A 868 31.49 28.60 56.29
C ASN A 868 31.41 27.32 55.41
N VAL A 869 32.47 26.84 54.76
CA VAL A 869 33.79 27.38 54.34
C VAL A 869 34.30 26.43 53.24
N GLU A 870 34.81 26.96 52.11
CA GLU A 870 36.01 26.44 51.43
C GLU A 870 36.49 27.43 50.35
N LYS A 871 37.79 27.45 50.04
CA LYS A 871 38.40 28.36 49.05
C LYS A 871 38.92 27.57 47.85
N PRO A 872 38.66 28.04 46.61
CA PRO A 872 39.62 27.93 45.53
C PRO A 872 40.24 29.28 45.13
N ARG A 873 41.39 29.16 44.48
CA ARG A 873 42.38 30.18 44.10
C ARG A 873 41.82 31.40 43.35
N HIS A 874 42.54 32.53 43.46
CA HIS A 874 42.36 33.70 42.60
C HIS A 874 42.49 33.31 41.11
N ILE A 875 41.56 33.80 40.30
CA ILE A 875 41.67 33.91 38.84
C ILE A 875 41.96 35.39 38.52
N LEU A 876 42.59 35.68 37.39
CA LEU A 876 42.97 37.03 37.01
C LEU A 876 41.73 37.85 36.60
N PHE A 877 41.74 39.15 36.92
CA PHE A 877 40.58 40.02 36.66
C PHE A 877 40.33 40.28 35.16
N GLU A 878 41.34 40.12 34.29
CA GLU A 878 41.19 40.29 32.83
C GLU A 878 40.31 39.20 32.19
N ASP A 879 40.39 37.95 32.66
CA ASP A 879 39.60 36.83 32.10
C ASP A 879 38.09 37.07 32.25
N VAL A 880 37.68 37.64 33.40
CA VAL A 880 36.27 37.83 33.77
C VAL A 880 35.61 38.92 32.91
N GLU A 881 36.32 40.02 32.61
CA GLU A 881 35.78 41.10 31.78
C GLU A 881 35.61 40.64 30.32
N LEU A 882 36.55 39.81 29.83
CA LEU A 882 36.55 39.27 28.46
C LEU A 882 35.47 38.19 28.27
N GLU A 883 35.26 37.33 29.28
CA GLU A 883 34.16 36.37 29.28
C GLU A 883 32.78 37.06 29.44
N ARG A 884 32.69 38.13 30.24
CA ARG A 884 31.49 38.98 30.32
C ARG A 884 31.15 39.60 28.96
N GLN A 885 32.12 40.14 28.22
CA GLN A 885 31.88 40.70 26.88
C GLN A 885 31.34 39.63 25.90
N ARG A 886 31.86 38.39 25.94
CA ARG A 886 31.31 37.26 25.17
C ARG A 886 29.85 36.95 25.54
N ILE A 887 29.52 36.99 26.83
CA ILE A 887 28.14 36.74 27.31
C ILE A 887 27.21 37.86 26.84
N GLU A 888 27.63 39.13 26.87
CA GLU A 888 26.84 40.25 26.34
C GLU A 888 26.66 40.17 24.81
N GLU A 889 27.66 39.70 24.05
CA GLU A 889 27.48 39.39 22.62
C GLU A 889 26.45 38.27 22.38
N GLU A 890 26.60 37.11 23.03
CA GLU A 890 25.69 35.97 22.82
C GLU A 890 24.27 36.26 23.32
N LEU A 891 24.12 37.09 24.36
CA LEU A 891 22.82 37.63 24.78
C LEU A 891 22.19 38.50 23.68
N ASN A 892 22.96 39.39 23.06
CA ASN A 892 22.47 40.23 21.96
C ASN A 892 22.13 39.42 20.70
N LYS A 893 22.99 38.46 20.31
CA LYS A 893 22.72 37.50 19.21
C LYS A 893 21.45 36.69 19.49
N THR A 894 21.25 36.24 20.73
CA THR A 894 20.04 35.50 21.15
C THR A 894 18.79 36.37 21.14
N LYS A 895 18.89 37.63 21.59
CA LYS A 895 17.80 38.62 21.55
C LYS A 895 17.36 38.93 20.11
N TYR A 896 18.32 39.03 19.17
CA TYR A 896 18.03 39.21 17.74
C TYR A 896 17.35 37.98 17.11
N ARG A 897 17.81 36.77 17.47
CA ARG A 897 17.15 35.51 17.07
C ARG A 897 15.71 35.45 17.60
N LEU A 898 15.49 35.82 18.86
CA LEU A 898 14.17 35.83 19.48
C LEU A 898 13.21 36.76 18.71
N LEU A 899 13.64 38.00 18.42
CA LEU A 899 12.85 38.98 17.69
C LEU A 899 12.38 38.45 16.32
N ASN A 900 13.32 37.89 15.54
CA ASN A 900 13.04 37.27 14.24
C ASN A 900 12.05 36.09 14.37
N THR A 901 12.19 35.23 15.39
CA THR A 901 11.22 34.14 15.63
C THR A 901 9.83 34.64 16.04
N THR A 902 9.72 35.79 16.70
CA THR A 902 8.42 36.42 17.01
C THR A 902 7.78 37.03 15.77
N GLU A 903 8.55 37.65 14.89
CA GLU A 903 8.06 38.20 13.61
C GLU A 903 7.54 37.09 12.69
N LEU A 904 8.32 36.00 12.53
CA LEU A 904 7.89 34.79 11.80
C LEU A 904 6.66 34.11 12.41
N LEU A 905 6.48 34.18 13.73
CA LEU A 905 5.28 33.67 14.41
C LEU A 905 4.05 34.53 14.06
N ASN A 906 4.16 35.85 14.14
CA ASN A 906 3.09 36.78 13.76
C ASN A 906 2.70 36.63 12.28
N GLU A 907 3.67 36.45 11.38
CA GLU A 907 3.38 36.17 9.96
C GLU A 907 2.66 34.83 9.78
N SER A 908 3.06 33.81 10.53
CA SER A 908 2.38 32.50 10.56
C SER A 908 0.93 32.62 11.05
N GLU A 909 0.65 33.38 12.10
CA GLU A 909 -0.71 33.60 12.61
C GLU A 909 -1.59 34.35 11.59
N LEU A 910 -1.08 35.43 10.99
CA LEU A 910 -1.75 36.16 9.90
C LEU A 910 -2.08 35.24 8.71
N ASN A 911 -1.16 34.35 8.34
CA ASN A 911 -1.39 33.38 7.27
C ASN A 911 -2.41 32.30 7.66
N ASN A 912 -2.47 31.87 8.93
CA ASN A 912 -3.51 30.95 9.42
C ASN A 912 -4.92 31.57 9.43
N VAL A 913 -5.05 32.87 9.74
CA VAL A 913 -6.31 33.61 9.62
C VAL A 913 -6.78 33.65 8.15
N ARG A 914 -5.91 34.08 7.24
CA ARG A 914 -6.20 34.12 5.78
C ARG A 914 -6.59 32.75 5.21
N LEU A 915 -5.94 31.67 5.65
CA LEU A 915 -6.29 30.30 5.26
C LEU A 915 -7.67 29.89 5.79
N SER A 916 -8.05 30.34 6.98
CA SER A 916 -9.37 30.05 7.57
C SER A 916 -10.51 30.75 6.80
N GLU A 917 -10.29 31.99 6.36
CA GLU A 917 -11.23 32.71 5.47
C GLU A 917 -11.37 32.02 4.11
N GLN A 918 -10.25 31.62 3.49
CA GLN A 918 -10.26 30.86 2.23
C GLN A 918 -11.00 29.52 2.37
N VAL A 919 -10.84 28.83 3.50
CA VAL A 919 -11.60 27.60 3.81
C VAL A 919 -13.10 27.86 3.96
N SER A 920 -13.52 29.04 4.42
CA SER A 920 -14.94 29.41 4.44
C SER A 920 -15.47 29.63 3.02
N LEU A 921 -14.79 30.46 2.22
CA LEU A 921 -15.17 30.76 0.83
C LEU A 921 -15.22 29.50 -0.05
N LEU A 922 -14.28 28.57 0.13
CA LEU A 922 -14.27 27.29 -0.58
C LEU A 922 -15.47 26.41 -0.20
N LYS A 923 -15.92 26.40 1.06
CA LYS A 923 -17.13 25.67 1.48
C LYS A 923 -18.40 26.26 0.87
N ASP A 924 -18.44 27.56 0.62
CA ASP A 924 -19.59 28.21 0.00
C ASP A 924 -19.65 27.98 -1.51
N GLU A 925 -18.50 28.02 -2.19
CA GLU A 925 -18.42 27.70 -3.62
C GLU A 925 -18.62 26.20 -3.90
N ILE A 926 -18.17 25.29 -3.02
CA ILE A 926 -18.54 23.86 -3.08
C ILE A 926 -20.07 23.71 -3.01
N ARG A 927 -20.71 24.32 -1.99
CA ARG A 927 -22.17 24.31 -1.84
C ARG A 927 -22.92 25.01 -2.99
N ARG A 928 -22.24 25.78 -3.84
CA ARG A 928 -22.79 26.39 -5.06
C ARG A 928 -22.60 25.49 -6.28
N ILE A 929 -21.45 24.84 -6.40
CA ILE A 929 -21.14 23.87 -7.46
C ILE A 929 -22.04 22.63 -7.34
N GLU A 930 -22.24 22.10 -6.13
CA GLU A 930 -23.17 20.99 -5.87
C GLU A 930 -24.58 21.29 -6.41
N ARG A 931 -25.18 22.41 -5.99
CA ARG A 931 -26.50 22.89 -6.48
C ARG A 931 -26.55 23.13 -8.01
N ASN A 932 -25.43 23.38 -8.66
CA ASN A 932 -25.37 23.52 -10.12
C ASN A 932 -25.13 22.18 -10.84
N MET A 933 -24.47 21.21 -10.20
CA MET A 933 -24.37 19.83 -10.68
C MET A 933 -25.73 19.13 -10.59
N ASP A 934 -26.48 19.30 -9.49
CA ASP A 934 -27.85 18.77 -9.34
C ASP A 934 -28.78 19.25 -10.46
N ARG A 935 -28.66 20.53 -10.84
CA ARG A 935 -29.36 21.15 -11.97
C ARG A 935 -28.92 20.56 -13.32
N ALA A 936 -27.62 20.38 -13.54
CA ALA A 936 -27.10 19.80 -14.78
C ALA A 936 -27.52 18.32 -14.94
N GLU A 937 -27.54 17.55 -13.86
CA GLU A 937 -28.04 16.17 -13.85
C GLU A 937 -29.56 16.14 -14.10
N SER A 938 -30.32 17.07 -13.52
CA SER A 938 -31.75 17.23 -13.84
C SER A 938 -31.99 17.56 -15.32
N ILE A 939 -31.22 18.48 -15.91
CA ILE A 939 -31.32 18.84 -17.34
C ILE A 939 -30.99 17.64 -18.23
N SER A 940 -29.92 16.89 -17.92
CA SER A 940 -29.55 15.66 -18.65
C SER A 940 -30.65 14.58 -18.57
N ASN A 941 -31.28 14.41 -17.41
CA ASN A 941 -32.42 13.51 -17.23
C ASN A 941 -33.66 13.98 -18.02
N LEU A 942 -33.90 15.29 -18.12
CA LEU A 942 -34.98 15.87 -18.95
C LEU A 942 -34.72 15.68 -20.46
N GLU A 943 -33.46 15.80 -20.93
CA GLU A 943 -33.11 15.47 -22.32
C GLU A 943 -33.25 13.97 -22.62
N TYR A 944 -32.85 13.09 -21.69
CA TYR A 944 -33.04 11.65 -21.83
C TYR A 944 -34.54 11.29 -21.92
N LEU A 945 -35.37 11.86 -21.04
CA LEU A 945 -36.82 11.73 -21.05
C LEU A 945 -37.45 12.22 -22.37
N LYS A 946 -37.08 13.42 -22.82
CA LYS A 946 -37.47 13.99 -24.13
C LYS A 946 -37.15 13.04 -25.29
N ASN A 947 -35.96 12.44 -25.28
CA ASN A 947 -35.53 11.50 -26.32
C ASN A 947 -36.30 10.16 -26.28
N ILE A 948 -36.74 9.68 -25.11
CA ILE A 948 -37.62 8.50 -25.00
C ILE A 948 -39.03 8.83 -25.49
N ILE A 949 -39.59 9.98 -25.11
CA ILE A 949 -40.91 10.43 -25.56
C ILE A 949 -40.93 10.58 -27.09
N LEU A 950 -39.90 11.20 -27.69
CA LEU A 950 -39.73 11.27 -29.14
C LEU A 950 -39.69 9.88 -29.80
N LYS A 951 -38.92 8.93 -29.24
CA LYS A 951 -38.89 7.55 -29.76
C LYS A 951 -40.26 6.88 -29.72
N PHE A 952 -41.03 7.04 -28.64
CA PHE A 952 -42.38 6.47 -28.53
C PHE A 952 -43.33 6.97 -29.63
N PHE A 953 -43.22 8.23 -30.04
CA PHE A 953 -44.01 8.78 -31.16
C PHE A 953 -43.48 8.38 -32.55
N ILE A 954 -42.15 8.27 -32.73
CA ILE A 954 -41.52 8.03 -34.03
C ILE A 954 -41.57 6.55 -34.48
N LEU A 955 -41.44 5.60 -33.56
CA LEU A 955 -41.41 4.17 -33.90
C LEU A 955 -42.73 3.71 -34.53
N LYS A 956 -42.68 2.94 -35.61
CA LYS A 956 -43.88 2.43 -36.31
C LYS A 956 -44.40 1.09 -35.77
N SER A 957 -43.57 0.32 -35.06
CA SER A 957 -43.98 -0.98 -34.51
C SER A 957 -44.75 -0.83 -33.19
N THR A 958 -45.97 -1.37 -33.16
CA THR A 958 -46.78 -1.50 -31.94
C THR A 958 -46.02 -2.23 -30.82
N HIS A 959 -45.22 -3.25 -31.17
CA HIS A 959 -44.47 -4.02 -30.18
C HIS A 959 -43.34 -3.19 -29.54
N GLU A 960 -42.59 -2.41 -30.34
CA GLU A 960 -41.52 -1.54 -29.85
C GLU A 960 -42.07 -0.38 -28.99
N ARG A 961 -43.23 0.18 -29.36
CA ARG A 961 -43.92 1.19 -28.53
C ARG A 961 -44.29 0.61 -27.16
N LEU A 962 -44.87 -0.59 -27.12
CA LEU A 962 -45.25 -1.25 -25.87
C LEU A 962 -44.05 -1.55 -24.96
N GLN A 963 -42.88 -1.89 -25.51
CA GLN A 963 -41.64 -2.07 -24.74
C GLN A 963 -41.12 -0.79 -24.07
N ILE A 964 -41.47 0.40 -24.59
CA ILE A 964 -41.04 1.70 -24.03
C ILE A 964 -41.94 2.18 -22.89
N ILE A 965 -43.21 1.75 -22.84
CA ILE A 965 -44.18 2.19 -21.82
C ILE A 965 -43.69 1.95 -20.37
N PRO A 966 -43.11 0.79 -19.99
CA PRO A 966 -42.58 0.59 -18.64
C PRO A 966 -41.51 1.62 -18.25
N VAL A 967 -40.71 2.10 -19.20
CA VAL A 967 -39.67 3.12 -18.96
C VAL A 967 -40.32 4.49 -18.74
N LEU A 968 -41.30 4.86 -19.57
CA LEU A 968 -42.07 6.10 -19.41
C LEU A 968 -42.85 6.13 -18.09
N VAL A 969 -43.54 5.04 -17.73
CA VAL A 969 -44.27 4.91 -16.45
C VAL A 969 -43.31 5.06 -15.26
N THR A 970 -42.13 4.44 -15.32
CA THR A 970 -41.12 4.52 -14.24
C THR A 970 -40.52 5.92 -14.12
N MET A 971 -40.26 6.62 -15.24
CA MET A 971 -39.62 7.95 -15.23
C MET A 971 -40.59 9.10 -14.93
N LEU A 972 -41.83 9.03 -15.44
CA LEU A 972 -42.86 10.04 -15.22
C LEU A 972 -43.73 9.75 -13.98
N LYS A 973 -43.58 8.58 -13.34
CA LYS A 973 -44.41 8.09 -12.21
C LYS A 973 -45.91 8.07 -12.51
N LEU A 974 -46.26 7.64 -13.73
CA LEU A 974 -47.64 7.64 -14.22
C LEU A 974 -48.55 6.73 -13.38
N SER A 975 -49.79 7.16 -13.19
CA SER A 975 -50.83 6.36 -12.58
C SER A 975 -51.22 5.15 -13.46
N PRO A 976 -51.86 4.11 -12.90
CA PRO A 976 -52.36 2.97 -13.68
C PRO A 976 -53.30 3.38 -14.83
N ASP A 977 -54.10 4.43 -14.64
CA ASP A 977 -55.03 4.94 -15.66
C ASP A 977 -54.31 5.67 -16.81
N GLU A 978 -53.21 6.38 -16.51
CA GLU A 978 -52.35 7.01 -17.52
C GLU A 978 -51.53 5.96 -18.29
N GLN A 979 -51.05 4.93 -17.59
CA GLN A 979 -50.44 3.76 -18.22
C GLN A 979 -51.43 3.05 -19.16
N ALA A 980 -52.68 2.86 -18.74
CA ALA A 980 -53.73 2.26 -19.57
C ALA A 980 -54.05 3.12 -20.81
N LYS A 981 -54.05 4.46 -20.68
CA LYS A 981 -54.20 5.38 -21.82
C LYS A 981 -53.03 5.25 -22.81
N LEU A 982 -51.79 5.21 -22.34
CA LEU A 982 -50.61 5.03 -23.21
C LEU A 982 -50.60 3.68 -23.93
N ILE A 983 -51.04 2.60 -23.28
CA ILE A 983 -51.16 1.27 -23.90
C ILE A 983 -52.18 1.30 -25.05
N ARG A 984 -53.34 1.95 -24.85
CA ARG A 984 -54.34 2.14 -25.92
C ARG A 984 -53.78 2.97 -27.09
N VAL A 985 -53.07 4.06 -26.81
CA VAL A 985 -52.43 4.90 -27.86
C VAL A 985 -51.35 4.14 -28.63
N ALA A 986 -50.56 3.28 -27.97
CA ALA A 986 -49.60 2.42 -28.66
C ALA A 986 -50.28 1.39 -29.57
N GLN A 987 -51.45 0.87 -29.18
CA GLN A 987 -52.22 -0.14 -29.92
C GLN A 987 -53.05 0.45 -31.08
N GLN A 988 -53.53 1.69 -30.97
CA GLN A 988 -54.39 2.34 -31.97
C GLN A 988 -53.60 2.99 -33.14
N ALA A 989 -52.26 3.05 -33.06
CA ALA A 989 -51.43 3.79 -34.02
C ALA A 989 -51.31 3.15 -35.42
N THR A 990 -51.88 1.97 -35.66
CA THR A 990 -51.83 1.26 -36.95
C THR A 990 -52.92 1.68 -37.95
N SER A 991 -53.87 2.53 -37.56
CA SER A 991 -55.06 2.87 -38.37
C SER A 991 -54.94 4.12 -39.27
N ILE A 992 -53.71 4.59 -39.57
CA ILE A 992 -53.49 5.76 -40.44
C ILE A 992 -52.38 5.49 -41.47
N VAL A 993 -52.68 4.65 -42.47
CA VAL A 993 -52.48 4.86 -43.92
C VAL A 993 -53.26 3.74 -44.62
N ASP A 994 -54.44 4.04 -45.17
CA ASP A 994 -55.03 3.33 -46.32
C ASP A 994 -56.29 4.06 -46.82
N VAL A 995 -56.07 5.17 -47.54
CA VAL A 995 -57.04 5.78 -48.47
C VAL A 995 -56.25 6.14 -49.74
N SER A 996 -56.87 5.96 -50.90
CA SER A 996 -56.21 5.75 -52.18
C SER A 996 -55.71 7.02 -52.90
N SER A 997 -54.98 6.78 -53.98
CA SER A 997 -54.39 7.73 -54.92
C SER A 997 -55.39 8.63 -55.69
N ASN A 998 -54.79 9.71 -56.26
CA ASN A 998 -55.24 10.57 -57.37
C ASN A 998 -56.06 11.85 -57.07
N SER A 999 -55.87 12.79 -58.00
CA SER A 999 -56.50 14.12 -58.19
C SER A 999 -56.06 15.29 -57.30
N GLU A 1000 -55.60 16.35 -57.98
CA GLU A 1000 -55.51 17.73 -57.50
C GLU A 1000 -56.88 18.46 -57.77
N PRO A 1001 -57.02 19.80 -57.66
CA PRO A 1001 -57.42 20.40 -56.39
C PRO A 1001 -58.65 21.31 -56.52
N ASN A 1002 -59.51 21.37 -55.48
CA ASN A 1002 -60.00 22.67 -54.97
C ASN A 1002 -60.85 22.62 -53.67
N THR A 1003 -60.87 23.80 -53.06
CA THR A 1003 -61.60 24.33 -51.90
C THR A 1003 -63.05 23.87 -51.60
N GLN A 1004 -63.36 23.81 -50.28
CA GLN A 1004 -64.69 23.97 -49.64
C GLN A 1004 -65.71 22.84 -49.87
N GLN A 1005 -66.62 22.48 -48.94
CA GLN A 1005 -66.90 22.95 -47.57
C GLN A 1005 -67.69 21.84 -46.81
N VAL A 1006 -67.41 21.55 -45.53
CA VAL A 1006 -68.37 21.09 -44.48
C VAL A 1006 -67.68 21.27 -43.11
N THR A 1007 -68.46 21.57 -42.06
CA THR A 1007 -67.99 21.91 -40.70
C THR A 1007 -68.27 20.82 -39.65
N ASN A 1008 -67.71 21.03 -38.43
CA ASN A 1008 -68.10 20.42 -37.14
C ASN A 1008 -67.79 18.93 -36.89
N ASN A 1009 -66.63 18.65 -36.26
CA ASN A 1009 -66.56 17.97 -34.94
C ASN A 1009 -65.10 17.77 -34.45
N ALA A 1010 -64.41 18.86 -34.09
CA ALA A 1010 -63.03 18.80 -33.59
C ALA A 1010 -62.73 19.89 -32.53
N ASN A 1011 -63.40 19.84 -31.36
CA ASN A 1011 -63.22 20.90 -30.34
C ASN A 1011 -63.32 20.45 -28.87
N SER A 1012 -63.18 19.15 -28.57
CA SER A 1012 -63.33 18.60 -27.20
C SER A 1012 -62.05 18.04 -26.56
N ASN A 1013 -61.01 17.73 -27.33
CA ASN A 1013 -59.82 17.00 -26.83
C ASN A 1013 -58.52 17.82 -26.75
N SER A 1014 -58.51 19.09 -27.19
CA SER A 1014 -57.32 19.95 -27.15
C SER A 1014 -57.04 20.57 -25.77
N SER A 1015 -58.09 21.03 -25.07
CA SER A 1015 -57.99 21.81 -23.83
C SER A 1015 -57.24 21.09 -22.70
N ALA A 1016 -57.43 19.78 -22.55
CA ALA A 1016 -56.79 18.99 -21.49
C ALA A 1016 -55.26 18.95 -21.62
N TRP A 1017 -54.73 18.82 -22.84
CA TRP A 1017 -53.28 18.73 -23.07
C TRP A 1017 -52.58 20.08 -23.09
N THR A 1018 -53.24 21.14 -23.57
CA THR A 1018 -52.70 22.50 -23.47
C THR A 1018 -52.58 22.97 -22.01
N SER A 1019 -53.50 22.56 -21.14
CA SER A 1019 -53.40 22.81 -19.69
C SER A 1019 -52.16 22.14 -19.08
N TYR A 1020 -51.91 20.86 -19.43
CA TYR A 1020 -50.79 20.09 -18.89
C TYR A 1020 -49.41 20.62 -19.35
N LEU A 1021 -49.30 21.09 -20.61
CA LEU A 1021 -48.07 21.67 -21.15
C LEU A 1021 -47.79 23.11 -20.66
N ASN A 1022 -48.78 23.82 -20.13
CA ASN A 1022 -48.60 25.14 -19.52
C ASN A 1022 -48.28 25.08 -18.01
N MET A 1023 -48.23 23.87 -17.43
CA MET A 1023 -47.96 23.63 -16.00
C MET A 1023 -46.56 23.02 -15.76
N TRP A 1024 -45.68 23.06 -16.77
CA TRP A 1024 -44.37 22.39 -16.81
C TRP A 1024 -43.29 23.30 -17.41
#